data_AF-A0A060SYZ8-F1
#
_entry.id   AF-A0A060SYZ8-F1
#
_cell.length_a   1.000
_cell.length_b   1.000
_cell.length_c   1.000
_cell.angle_alpha   90.00
_cell.angle_beta   90.00
_cell.angle_gamma   90.00
#
_symmetry.space_group_name_H-M   'P 1'
#
loop_
_entity.id
_entity.type
_entity.pdbx_description
1 polymer ?
#
loop_
_entity_poly.entity_id
_entity_poly.type
_entity_poly.pdbx_seq_one_letter_code
_entity_poly.pdbx_strand_id
1 'polypeptide(L)'
;MELIQLTNDDGPPGEFSPYIHYLVEAIRKYTDWELSIAVPHVQRSWIGKAHIMGADIVASYCYAGSSPKDEFDGPHPSAQPNKDNKDEWVLLNGTPASCANIGIHHLFADKGPIDLVISGPNFGRNTTALYMLSSGTVGASLESVTCGKKSISISYAFRKKFHHVPEQIAEASRLSVQLVQHLYDNWASDVDLYSINVPLHDGLGSDTKIVYAPVLQNRWGSIFDQDVEDGRKHFRWNPDFKACAKSVDESEPGNDGWVVDHNMISVSALRAAYQQSSNAVGEIKLNRQEEIVACIDIDPNSYLYPLWINALASVGPYSLHKYGEESVKSRKRIVHYAEYDDLDFDRLGASDPGYLACSYIYRKGLIRKHYLTRTVQVFTAKNPDSILKRAYPDSYHLEVDYAEFLDDALDEAFELRGEIDGEKTWILKPSMSDRGQGIRIFKTIDQLQEIFDSFEQDEDEDEDLEDGDNDHRPDGEDNDNHGVITSQMRHFVVQRYLENPLLVPEHGNRKFHIRTYVVASGAIKAYVYRHMLALFSATKYSSPDEVDGEIDLKGHLTNTCLQGEDKAEGSVEAFWDLKGVSEQMKNNIYDQICSIVRDLFKAAVSVDRINFQPIPSAFEFYGIDFLVDSSGAVSVLEINAYPDFKQTGDDLQQIVQGLLTSVAKQIVGPYFDIPGNAPDLTEVLDQPMGY
;
A
#
# COMPACT_ATOMS: atom_id res chain seq x y z
N MET A 1 37.32 35.82 17.44
CA MET A 1 38.32 34.76 17.65
C MET A 1 37.52 33.51 17.94
N GLU A 2 37.66 32.50 17.10
CA GLU A 2 36.92 31.24 17.25
C GLU A 2 37.60 30.38 18.31
N LEU A 3 36.81 29.80 19.21
CA LEU A 3 37.31 28.95 20.28
C LEU A 3 37.20 27.49 19.86
N ILE A 4 38.37 26.85 19.74
CA ILE A 4 38.52 25.48 19.27
C ILE A 4 38.84 24.58 20.44
N GLN A 5 38.07 23.50 20.56
CA GLN A 5 38.45 22.39 21.42
C GLN A 5 39.22 21.34 20.64
N LEU A 6 40.39 20.97 21.13
CA LEU A 6 41.18 19.86 20.61
C LEU A 6 41.13 18.67 21.58
N THR A 7 40.82 17.49 21.02
CA THR A 7 40.87 16.20 21.70
C THR A 7 41.52 15.17 20.78
N ASN A 8 41.81 13.96 21.27
CA ASN A 8 42.18 12.79 20.47
C ASN A 8 41.86 11.51 21.25
N ASP A 9 42.19 10.35 20.67
CA ASP A 9 42.19 9.06 21.36
C ASP A 9 43.57 8.52 21.72
N ASP A 10 44.65 9.13 21.25
CA ASP A 10 46.02 8.72 21.55
C ASP A 10 46.54 9.26 22.91
N GLY A 11 45.90 10.30 23.45
CA GLY A 11 46.25 10.93 24.72
C GLY A 11 47.23 12.12 24.57
N PRO A 12 47.96 12.50 25.64
CA PRO A 12 48.91 13.62 25.59
C PRO A 12 50.11 13.31 24.66
N PRO A 13 50.89 14.33 24.27
CA PRO A 13 52.07 14.14 23.44
C PRO A 13 53.01 13.09 24.02
N GLY A 14 53.43 12.13 23.20
CA GLY A 14 54.27 11.02 23.64
C GLY A 14 54.41 9.95 22.57
N GLU A 15 54.94 8.78 22.95
CA GLU A 15 55.18 7.66 22.02
C GLU A 15 53.90 7.23 21.29
N PHE A 16 52.77 7.19 22.00
CA PHE A 16 51.47 6.81 21.45
C PHE A 16 50.74 7.96 20.73
N SER A 17 51.12 9.22 20.99
CA SER A 17 50.53 10.41 20.34
C SER A 17 51.60 11.30 19.69
N PRO A 18 52.29 10.82 18.63
CA PRO A 18 53.41 11.55 18.03
C PRO A 18 53.00 12.75 17.16
N TYR A 19 51.70 12.92 16.87
CA TYR A 19 51.21 13.88 15.87
C TYR A 19 50.53 15.11 16.45
N ILE A 20 49.90 15.00 17.62
CA ILE A 20 49.04 16.07 18.15
C ILE A 20 49.82 17.36 18.45
N HIS A 21 51.08 17.27 18.88
CA HIS A 21 51.92 18.44 19.12
C HIS A 21 52.16 19.27 17.85
N TYR A 22 52.41 18.62 16.71
CA TYR A 22 52.58 19.31 15.42
C TYR A 22 51.29 19.98 14.95
N LEU A 23 50.13 19.39 15.24
CA LEU A 23 48.85 20.01 14.93
C LEU A 23 48.63 21.27 15.79
N VAL A 24 48.96 21.22 17.08
CA VAL A 24 48.89 22.40 17.97
C VAL A 24 49.78 23.52 17.44
N GLU A 25 51.04 23.24 17.11
CA GLU A 25 51.95 24.22 16.52
C GLU A 25 51.40 24.79 15.20
N ALA A 26 50.82 23.94 14.34
CA ALA A 26 50.24 24.37 13.08
C ALA A 26 49.02 25.29 13.28
N ILE A 27 48.11 24.96 14.20
CA ILE A 27 46.96 25.81 14.53
C ILE A 27 47.46 27.18 14.99
N ARG A 28 48.39 27.23 15.96
CA ARG A 28 48.95 28.49 16.48
C ARG A 28 49.67 29.33 15.41
N LYS A 29 50.30 28.69 14.45
CA LYS A 29 51.09 29.35 13.42
C LYS A 29 50.24 29.87 12.26
N TYR A 30 49.19 29.15 11.89
CA TYR A 30 48.45 29.38 10.65
C TYR A 30 47.04 29.94 10.87
N THR A 31 46.53 29.97 12.10
CA THR A 31 45.23 30.58 12.43
C THR A 31 45.35 31.55 13.60
N ASP A 32 44.32 32.38 13.79
CA ASP A 32 44.12 33.21 14.97
C ASP A 32 43.22 32.54 16.01
N TRP A 33 42.97 31.23 15.89
CA TRP A 33 42.07 30.48 16.77
C TRP A 33 42.57 30.39 18.21
N GLU A 34 41.64 30.52 19.15
CA GLU A 34 41.92 30.24 20.55
C GLU A 34 41.78 28.73 20.79
N LEU A 35 42.81 28.11 21.36
CA LEU A 35 42.87 26.66 21.53
C LEU A 35 42.65 26.25 23.00
N SER A 36 41.79 25.26 23.21
CA SER A 36 41.59 24.58 24.49
C SER A 36 41.72 23.08 24.31
N ILE A 37 42.55 22.43 25.13
CA ILE A 37 42.94 21.03 24.90
C ILE A 37 42.43 20.17 26.06
N ALA A 38 41.59 19.19 25.73
CA ALA A 38 41.10 18.19 26.67
C ALA A 38 41.25 16.80 26.02
N VAL A 39 42.15 15.97 26.55
CA VAL A 39 42.47 14.65 26.00
C VAL A 39 42.39 13.57 27.08
N PRO A 40 42.23 12.29 26.70
CA PRO A 40 42.41 11.20 27.65
C PRO A 40 43.83 11.20 28.22
N HIS A 41 43.98 10.90 29.51
CA HIS A 41 45.30 10.80 30.17
C HIS A 41 46.20 9.66 29.64
N VAL A 42 45.64 8.71 28.88
CA VAL A 42 46.34 7.55 28.30
C VAL A 42 45.72 7.23 26.94
N GLN A 43 46.42 6.43 26.13
CA GLN A 43 45.88 5.92 24.88
C GLN A 43 44.56 5.15 25.08
N ARG A 44 43.56 5.48 24.27
CA ARG A 44 42.20 4.95 24.28
C ARG A 44 41.70 4.66 22.86
N SER A 45 42.55 4.14 21.98
CA SER A 45 42.13 3.71 20.63
C SER A 45 41.19 2.48 20.69
N TRP A 46 40.45 2.20 19.62
CA TRP A 46 39.55 1.03 19.47
C TRP A 46 38.31 0.99 20.40
N ILE A 47 37.82 2.15 20.85
CA ILE A 47 36.63 2.22 21.74
C ILE A 47 35.42 2.92 21.12
N GLY A 48 35.49 3.36 19.86
CA GLY A 48 34.40 4.07 19.18
C GLY A 48 33.86 5.28 19.97
N LYS A 49 32.59 5.64 19.75
CA LYS A 49 31.86 6.56 20.65
C LYS A 49 31.40 5.80 21.89
N ALA A 50 32.01 6.05 23.04
CA ALA A 50 31.65 5.42 24.31
C ALA A 50 31.81 6.37 25.50
N HIS A 51 31.01 6.18 26.55
CA HIS A 51 31.22 6.74 27.89
C HIS A 51 31.33 5.61 28.91
N ILE A 52 32.17 5.78 29.93
CA ILE A 52 32.29 4.81 31.02
C ILE A 52 31.25 5.18 32.08
N MET A 53 30.14 4.45 32.12
CA MET A 53 29.09 4.67 33.12
C MET A 53 29.55 4.17 34.50
N GLY A 54 29.32 4.97 35.54
CA GLY A 54 29.61 4.61 36.94
C GLY A 54 31.06 4.82 37.40
N ALA A 55 31.91 5.45 36.57
CA ALA A 55 33.24 5.88 36.97
C ALA A 55 33.32 7.41 37.05
N ASP A 56 33.90 7.93 38.14
CA ASP A 56 34.15 9.37 38.27
C ASP A 56 35.31 9.79 37.34
N ILE A 57 35.05 10.83 36.54
CA ILE A 57 36.08 11.40 35.66
C ILE A 57 36.81 12.52 36.39
N VAL A 58 38.11 12.37 36.53
CA VAL A 58 39.02 13.31 37.22
C VAL A 58 39.93 13.97 36.21
N ALA A 59 40.06 15.28 36.32
CA ALA A 59 40.99 16.09 35.54
C ALA A 59 42.37 16.18 36.21
N SER A 60 43.41 16.10 35.40
CA SER A 60 44.79 16.45 35.73
C SER A 60 45.37 17.30 34.61
N TYR A 61 46.55 17.88 34.79
CA TYR A 61 47.07 18.93 33.91
C TYR A 61 48.51 18.65 33.49
N CYS A 62 48.83 18.82 32.21
CA CYS A 62 50.23 18.82 31.76
C CYS A 62 50.54 19.98 30.82
N TYR A 63 51.83 20.24 30.62
CA TYR A 63 52.35 21.32 29.79
C TYR A 63 53.40 20.75 28.85
N ALA A 64 53.13 20.80 27.54
CA ALA A 64 54.05 20.29 26.53
C ALA A 64 55.38 21.09 26.51
N GLY A 65 56.48 20.42 26.16
CA GLY A 65 57.77 21.06 25.94
C GLY A 65 57.80 21.92 24.67
N SER A 66 58.95 22.54 24.38
CA SER A 66 59.10 23.44 23.23
C SER A 66 59.30 22.70 21.90
N SER A 67 59.49 21.38 21.97
CA SER A 67 59.65 20.49 20.82
C SER A 67 58.79 19.24 21.01
N PRO A 68 58.29 18.63 19.91
CA PRO A 68 57.53 17.37 19.95
C PRO A 68 58.27 16.18 20.61
N LYS A 69 59.59 16.29 20.81
CA LYS A 69 60.43 15.25 21.44
C LYS A 69 60.64 15.45 22.94
N ASP A 70 60.21 16.59 23.47
CA ASP A 70 60.43 16.92 24.88
C ASP A 70 59.39 16.19 25.74
N GLU A 71 59.80 15.71 26.91
CA GLU A 71 58.85 15.21 27.91
C GLU A 71 57.94 16.36 28.39
N PHE A 72 56.64 16.07 28.54
CA PHE A 72 55.71 17.04 29.10
C PHE A 72 55.88 17.16 30.61
N ASP A 73 55.58 18.34 31.14
CA ASP A 73 55.61 18.60 32.56
C ASP A 73 54.24 18.30 33.18
N GLY A 74 54.12 17.19 33.90
CA GLY A 74 52.88 16.72 34.54
C GLY A 74 52.84 15.19 34.67
N PRO A 75 51.70 14.60 35.05
CA PRO A 75 50.42 15.25 35.36
C PRO A 75 50.40 15.94 36.73
N HIS A 76 49.87 17.16 36.77
CA HIS A 76 49.60 17.94 37.99
C HIS A 76 48.14 17.76 38.41
N PRO A 77 47.81 17.73 39.72
CA PRO A 77 46.44 17.58 40.19
C PRO A 77 45.57 18.84 40.04
N SER A 78 46.18 19.99 39.69
CA SER A 78 45.49 21.27 39.50
C SER A 78 46.21 22.11 38.46
N ALA A 79 45.48 23.02 37.80
CA ALA A 79 46.03 23.98 36.85
C ALA A 79 47.18 24.78 37.48
N GLN A 80 48.20 25.06 36.69
CA GLN A 80 49.39 25.85 37.05
C GLN A 80 49.37 27.16 36.26
N PRO A 81 48.75 28.23 36.79
CA PRO A 81 48.58 29.48 36.06
C PRO A 81 49.93 30.07 35.61
N ASN A 82 50.02 30.49 34.35
CA ASN A 82 51.20 31.15 33.75
C ASN A 82 52.50 30.34 33.81
N LYS A 83 52.43 29.00 33.77
CA LYS A 83 53.62 28.15 33.70
C LYS A 83 54.33 28.31 32.34
N ASP A 84 55.36 29.15 32.33
CA ASP A 84 56.28 29.41 31.21
C ASP A 84 55.61 29.76 29.86
N ASN A 85 54.39 30.33 29.86
CA ASN A 85 53.57 30.57 28.67
C ASN A 85 53.34 29.31 27.80
N LYS A 86 53.33 28.12 28.41
CA LYS A 86 53.05 26.85 27.72
C LYS A 86 51.55 26.60 27.65
N ASP A 87 51.11 25.90 26.61
CA ASP A 87 49.74 25.43 26.49
C ASP A 87 49.40 24.48 27.64
N GLU A 88 48.26 24.71 28.28
CA GLU A 88 47.70 23.81 29.29
C GLU A 88 46.90 22.70 28.63
N TRP A 89 47.22 21.45 28.98
CA TRP A 89 46.52 20.26 28.51
C TRP A 89 45.75 19.66 29.66
N VAL A 90 44.43 19.60 29.54
CA VAL A 90 43.58 18.91 30.51
C VAL A 90 43.53 17.42 30.17
N LEU A 91 43.99 16.59 31.10
CA LEU A 91 44.03 15.15 30.98
C LEU A 91 42.91 14.53 31.80
N LEU A 92 42.02 13.79 31.13
CA LEU A 92 40.86 13.16 31.77
C LEU A 92 41.04 11.64 31.80
N ASN A 93 40.66 10.99 32.89
CA ASN A 93 40.68 9.52 33.00
C ASN A 93 39.52 8.81 32.24
N GLY A 94 38.79 9.54 31.39
CA GLY A 94 37.67 9.06 30.59
C GLY A 94 38.02 8.62 29.17
N THR A 95 36.98 8.51 28.35
CA THR A 95 37.06 8.25 26.90
C THR A 95 37.23 9.55 26.11
N PRO A 96 37.65 9.51 24.84
CA PRO A 96 37.70 10.67 23.95
C PRO A 96 36.36 11.41 23.85
N ALA A 97 35.25 10.67 23.74
CA ALA A 97 33.90 11.27 23.77
C ALA A 97 33.63 11.98 25.11
N SER A 98 34.03 11.40 26.25
CA SER A 98 33.90 12.09 27.54
C SER A 98 34.76 13.35 27.60
N CYS A 99 35.96 13.32 27.01
CA CYS A 99 36.84 14.48 26.94
C CYS A 99 36.23 15.60 26.08
N ALA A 100 35.67 15.24 24.93
CA ALA A 100 34.91 16.15 24.07
C ALA A 100 33.77 16.81 24.88
N ASN A 101 32.86 16.01 25.43
CA ASN A 101 31.71 16.49 26.18
C ASN A 101 32.09 17.38 27.37
N ILE A 102 33.02 16.92 28.21
CA ILE A 102 33.47 17.67 29.40
C ILE A 102 34.15 18.98 29.01
N GLY A 103 34.93 19.00 27.93
CA GLY A 103 35.53 20.23 27.44
C GLY A 103 34.49 21.23 26.93
N ILE A 104 33.47 20.77 26.19
CA ILE A 104 32.40 21.63 25.67
C ILE A 104 31.60 22.27 26.81
N HIS A 105 31.31 21.51 27.87
CA HIS A 105 30.34 21.91 28.88
C HIS A 105 30.93 22.42 30.19
N HIS A 106 32.17 22.07 30.54
CA HIS A 106 32.69 22.28 31.90
C HIS A 106 34.08 22.93 32.00
N LEU A 107 35.01 22.62 31.10
CA LEU A 107 36.42 23.01 31.32
C LEU A 107 36.78 24.42 30.86
N PHE A 108 36.13 24.94 29.82
CA PHE A 108 36.60 26.14 29.11
C PHE A 108 35.57 27.28 29.10
N ALA A 109 34.62 27.27 30.03
CA ALA A 109 33.53 28.24 30.08
C ALA A 109 34.02 29.70 30.27
N ASP A 110 35.21 29.89 30.85
CA ASP A 110 35.87 31.18 31.03
C ASP A 110 36.35 31.82 29.71
N LYS A 111 36.62 31.01 28.69
CA LYS A 111 37.05 31.45 27.35
C LYS A 111 35.89 31.70 26.38
N GLY A 112 34.68 31.27 26.75
CA GLY A 112 33.48 31.39 25.92
C GLY A 112 32.99 30.04 25.35
N PRO A 113 31.98 30.07 24.46
CA PRO A 113 31.44 28.85 23.88
C PRO A 113 32.39 28.25 22.84
N ILE A 114 32.56 26.93 22.86
CA ILE A 114 33.30 26.21 21.80
C ILE A 114 32.57 26.35 20.46
N ASP A 115 33.29 26.73 19.40
CA ASP A 115 32.76 26.90 18.04
C ASP A 115 32.95 25.65 17.17
N LEU A 116 34.10 24.97 17.32
CA LEU A 116 34.47 23.77 16.57
C LEU A 116 35.26 22.82 17.47
N VAL A 117 34.98 21.52 17.34
CA VAL A 117 35.78 20.46 17.98
C VAL A 117 36.61 19.73 16.93
N ILE A 118 37.92 19.77 17.09
CA ILE A 118 38.87 18.98 16.30
C ILE A 118 39.26 17.74 17.13
N SER A 119 39.09 16.56 16.53
CA SER A 119 39.50 15.30 17.14
C SER A 119 40.63 14.66 16.35
N GLY A 120 41.80 14.47 16.95
CA GLY A 120 42.99 13.92 16.33
C GLY A 120 44.18 14.91 16.32
N PRO A 121 45.22 14.67 15.51
CA PRO A 121 45.32 13.59 14.53
C PRO A 121 45.55 12.24 15.21
N ASN A 122 44.78 11.22 14.80
CA ASN A 122 44.99 9.84 15.23
C ASN A 122 46.29 9.25 14.63
N PHE A 123 46.97 8.41 15.41
CA PHE A 123 48.06 7.56 14.97
C PHE A 123 47.55 6.40 14.10
N GLY A 124 47.36 6.68 12.82
CA GLY A 124 46.89 5.72 11.82
C GLY A 124 45.65 6.20 11.09
N ARG A 125 45.21 5.41 10.11
CA ARG A 125 44.04 5.73 9.28
C ARG A 125 42.73 5.35 9.97
N ASN A 126 41.69 6.14 9.72
CA ASN A 126 40.30 5.83 10.04
C ASN A 126 39.47 5.90 8.75
N THR A 127 39.87 5.11 7.75
CA THR A 127 39.15 4.90 6.47
C THR A 127 38.34 3.62 6.52
N THR A 128 37.26 3.50 5.76
CA THR A 128 36.32 2.36 5.72
C THR A 128 35.47 2.22 7.00
N ALA A 129 34.32 1.58 6.87
CA ALA A 129 33.33 1.46 7.94
C ALA A 129 33.91 0.82 9.22
N LEU A 130 34.72 -0.23 9.10
CA LEU A 130 35.25 -0.96 10.26
C LEU A 130 36.18 -0.12 11.15
N TYR A 131 37.12 0.62 10.55
CA TYR A 131 38.04 1.48 11.31
C TYR A 131 37.33 2.71 11.86
N MET A 132 36.45 3.34 11.07
CA MET A 132 35.69 4.50 11.52
C MET A 132 34.79 4.20 12.73
N LEU A 133 34.05 3.08 12.69
CA LEU A 133 33.16 2.69 13.79
C LEU A 133 33.91 2.32 15.08
N SER A 134 35.17 1.90 14.95
CA SER A 134 36.02 1.53 16.08
C SER A 134 36.87 2.71 16.60
N SER A 135 36.92 3.82 15.87
CA SER A 135 37.80 4.95 16.16
C SER A 135 37.32 5.79 17.34
N GLY A 136 38.18 5.98 18.35
CA GLY A 136 37.91 6.92 19.43
C GLY A 136 37.98 8.37 18.94
N THR A 137 38.85 8.66 17.98
CA THR A 137 38.95 9.95 17.30
C THR A 137 37.63 10.32 16.60
N VAL A 138 37.05 9.43 15.78
CA VAL A 138 35.73 9.68 15.15
C VAL A 138 34.63 9.70 16.22
N GLY A 139 34.73 8.85 17.25
CA GLY A 139 33.78 8.80 18.36
C GLY A 139 33.66 10.10 19.16
N ALA A 140 34.77 10.81 19.37
CA ALA A 140 34.76 12.14 19.99
C ALA A 140 34.11 13.20 19.10
N SER A 141 34.31 13.13 17.78
CA SER A 141 33.63 14.02 16.84
C SER A 141 32.12 13.78 16.82
N LEU A 142 31.69 12.50 16.82
CA LEU A 142 30.29 12.11 16.93
C LEU A 142 29.63 12.61 18.22
N GLU A 143 30.35 12.61 19.34
CA GLU A 143 29.85 13.20 20.58
C GLU A 143 29.69 14.72 20.49
N SER A 144 30.66 15.40 19.91
CA SER A 144 30.68 16.86 19.77
C SER A 144 29.48 17.37 18.96
N VAL A 145 29.15 16.69 17.85
CA VAL A 145 27.98 17.03 17.04
C VAL A 145 26.65 16.74 17.73
N THR A 146 26.58 15.68 18.55
CA THR A 146 25.39 15.46 19.40
C THR A 146 25.23 16.52 20.49
N CYS A 147 26.31 17.23 20.85
CA CYS A 147 26.27 18.42 21.70
C CYS A 147 25.95 19.72 20.92
N GLY A 148 25.61 19.62 19.63
CA GLY A 148 25.27 20.75 18.75
C GLY A 148 26.48 21.54 18.25
N LYS A 149 27.69 20.98 18.29
CA LYS A 149 28.92 21.63 17.81
C LYS A 149 29.38 21.05 16.48
N LYS A 150 29.89 21.89 15.59
CA LYS A 150 30.59 21.40 14.39
C LYS A 150 31.80 20.58 14.83
N SER A 151 32.11 19.51 14.09
CA SER A 151 33.28 18.69 14.41
C SER A 151 33.99 18.11 13.20
N ILE A 152 35.33 18.07 13.28
CA ILE A 152 36.19 17.45 12.28
C ILE A 152 37.12 16.44 12.95
N SER A 153 37.08 15.18 12.53
CA SER A 153 38.08 14.18 12.90
C SER A 153 39.22 14.15 11.89
N ILE A 154 40.46 14.04 12.38
CA ILE A 154 41.69 14.03 11.58
C ILE A 154 42.48 12.76 11.89
N SER A 155 43.02 12.11 10.86
CA SER A 155 43.75 10.85 10.99
C SER A 155 44.92 10.80 10.01
N TYR A 156 46.13 10.49 10.50
CA TYR A 156 47.33 10.43 9.66
C TYR A 156 47.63 8.98 9.31
N ALA A 157 47.36 8.65 8.05
CA ALA A 157 47.53 7.33 7.48
C ALA A 157 49.00 7.13 7.10
N PHE A 158 49.71 6.24 7.78
CA PHE A 158 51.10 5.94 7.49
C PHE A 158 51.30 4.54 6.92
N ARG A 159 52.38 4.39 6.13
CA ARG A 159 53.01 3.09 5.87
C ARG A 159 54.18 2.91 6.83
N LYS A 160 54.63 1.67 7.06
CA LYS A 160 55.70 1.34 8.05
C LYS A 160 56.94 2.25 8.00
N LYS A 161 57.27 2.86 6.85
CA LYS A 161 58.43 3.76 6.68
C LYS A 161 58.19 5.21 7.17
N PHE A 162 56.95 5.69 7.25
CA PHE A 162 56.65 7.14 7.30
C PHE A 162 56.00 7.64 8.59
N HIS A 163 55.90 6.78 9.60
CA HIS A 163 55.15 7.08 10.83
C HIS A 163 55.85 8.06 11.80
N HIS A 164 57.13 8.39 11.60
CA HIS A 164 57.92 9.26 12.49
C HIS A 164 58.81 10.28 11.73
N VAL A 165 58.41 10.73 10.53
CA VAL A 165 59.20 11.71 9.75
C VAL A 165 58.71 13.14 10.06
N PRO A 166 59.47 13.96 10.83
CA PRO A 166 59.00 15.25 11.33
C PRO A 166 58.52 16.22 10.25
N GLU A 167 59.25 16.31 9.13
CA GLU A 167 58.93 17.20 8.02
C GLU A 167 57.58 16.84 7.37
N GLN A 168 57.29 15.54 7.23
CA GLN A 168 56.02 15.05 6.68
C GLN A 168 54.86 15.28 7.63
N ILE A 169 55.07 15.10 8.93
CA ILE A 169 54.04 15.33 9.96
C ILE A 169 53.71 16.82 10.07
N ALA A 170 54.73 17.69 10.01
CA ALA A 170 54.55 19.13 10.00
C ALA A 170 53.77 19.59 8.76
N GLU A 171 54.11 19.05 7.58
CA GLU A 171 53.40 19.36 6.33
C GLU A 171 51.96 18.82 6.33
N ALA A 172 51.74 17.61 6.84
CA ALA A 172 50.40 17.05 7.06
C ALA A 172 49.56 17.95 8.00
N SER A 173 50.16 18.46 9.07
CA SER A 173 49.53 19.39 10.02
C SER A 173 49.17 20.71 9.36
N ARG A 174 50.08 21.27 8.56
CA ARG A 174 49.83 22.50 7.78
C ARG A 174 48.65 22.33 6.83
N LEU A 175 48.63 21.26 6.03
CA LEU A 175 47.53 20.98 5.10
C LEU A 175 46.22 20.69 5.83
N SER A 176 46.28 19.98 6.96
CA SER A 176 45.11 19.69 7.79
C SER A 176 44.46 20.98 8.29
N VAL A 177 45.24 21.91 8.84
CA VAL A 177 44.71 23.20 9.33
C VAL A 177 44.07 24.01 8.21
N GLN A 178 44.71 24.10 7.04
CA GLN A 178 44.13 24.77 5.87
C GLN A 178 42.81 24.14 5.43
N LEU A 179 42.74 22.81 5.40
CA LEU A 179 41.53 22.09 5.02
C LEU A 179 40.42 22.22 6.06
N VAL A 180 40.75 22.15 7.35
CA VAL A 180 39.80 22.37 8.46
C VAL A 180 39.20 23.76 8.38
N GLN A 181 40.02 24.80 8.16
CA GLN A 181 39.53 26.17 8.00
C GLN A 181 38.60 26.29 6.79
N HIS A 182 39.01 25.74 5.64
CA HIS A 182 38.18 25.74 4.44
C HIS A 182 36.81 25.06 4.66
N LEU A 183 36.78 23.88 5.30
CA LEU A 183 35.55 23.15 5.60
C LEU A 183 34.69 23.87 6.63
N TYR A 184 35.30 24.50 7.64
CA TYR A 184 34.60 25.28 8.66
C TYR A 184 33.84 26.46 8.05
N ASP A 185 34.52 27.21 7.17
CA ASP A 185 33.97 28.37 6.45
C ASP A 185 32.91 27.97 5.42
N ASN A 186 33.03 26.78 4.84
CA ASN A 186 32.17 26.28 3.75
C ASN A 186 31.39 25.01 4.16
N TRP A 187 30.86 25.00 5.38
CA TRP A 187 30.17 23.84 5.93
C TRP A 187 28.89 23.50 5.14
N ALA A 188 28.79 22.28 4.63
CA ALA A 188 27.61 21.84 3.88
C ALA A 188 26.38 21.70 4.79
N SER A 189 25.20 22.05 4.29
CA SER A 189 23.95 22.13 5.09
C SER A 189 23.46 20.79 5.62
N ASP A 190 23.90 19.69 5.02
CA ASP A 190 23.40 18.35 5.27
C ASP A 190 24.46 17.41 5.89
N VAL A 191 25.54 18.01 6.43
CA VAL A 191 26.70 17.35 7.03
C VAL A 191 26.83 17.73 8.50
N ASP A 192 26.92 16.73 9.38
CA ASP A 192 27.08 16.95 10.82
C ASP A 192 28.57 17.01 11.20
N LEU A 193 29.41 16.13 10.62
CA LEU A 193 30.87 16.11 10.80
C LEU A 193 31.61 15.76 9.51
N TYR A 194 32.89 16.13 9.45
CA TYR A 194 33.83 15.64 8.44
C TYR A 194 34.88 14.73 9.07
N SER A 195 35.24 13.66 8.36
CA SER A 195 36.41 12.83 8.67
C SER A 195 37.48 13.00 7.59
N ILE A 196 38.68 13.43 7.99
CA ILE A 196 39.83 13.69 7.14
C ILE A 196 40.89 12.61 7.37
N ASN A 197 41.31 11.92 6.30
CA ASN A 197 42.46 11.02 6.35
C ASN A 197 43.59 11.55 5.45
N VAL A 198 44.74 11.86 6.06
CA VAL A 198 45.91 12.39 5.36
C VAL A 198 46.97 11.30 5.19
N PRO A 199 47.36 10.93 3.96
CA PRO A 199 48.43 9.95 3.75
C PRO A 199 49.81 10.55 3.99
N LEU A 200 50.62 9.93 4.85
CA LEU A 200 52.02 10.29 5.07
C LEU A 200 52.91 9.59 4.03
N HIS A 201 53.50 10.38 3.13
CA HIS A 201 54.43 9.93 2.09
C HIS A 201 55.38 11.07 1.64
N ASP A 202 56.44 10.71 0.91
CA ASP A 202 57.50 11.64 0.46
C ASP A 202 57.04 12.77 -0.49
N GLY A 203 55.82 12.68 -1.03
CA GLY A 203 55.28 13.64 -1.99
C GLY A 203 54.12 14.48 -1.46
N LEU A 204 53.88 14.45 -0.14
CA LEU A 204 52.83 15.24 0.50
C LEU A 204 53.23 16.72 0.46
N GLY A 205 52.35 17.58 -0.05
CA GLY A 205 52.60 19.01 -0.18
C GLY A 205 51.41 19.77 -0.75
N SER A 206 51.62 21.03 -1.12
CA SER A 206 50.53 21.90 -1.65
C SER A 206 49.83 21.38 -2.91
N ASP A 207 50.50 20.56 -3.72
CA ASP A 207 49.93 19.96 -4.94
C ASP A 207 49.17 18.64 -4.67
N THR A 208 49.12 18.19 -3.41
CA THR A 208 48.40 16.97 -3.03
C THR A 208 46.90 17.16 -3.25
N LYS A 209 46.29 16.22 -3.98
CA LYS A 209 44.84 16.25 -4.24
C LYS A 209 44.04 15.96 -2.97
N ILE A 210 43.00 16.74 -2.76
CA ILE A 210 42.01 16.57 -1.70
C ILE A 210 40.68 16.19 -2.36
N VAL A 211 40.07 15.09 -1.93
CA VAL A 211 38.92 14.49 -2.60
C VAL A 211 37.82 14.17 -1.58
N TYR A 212 36.59 14.59 -1.86
CA TYR A 212 35.42 14.08 -1.16
C TYR A 212 35.19 12.61 -1.54
N ALA A 213 35.16 11.71 -0.55
CA ALA A 213 35.14 10.28 -0.79
C ALA A 213 34.09 9.59 0.10
N PRO A 214 33.21 8.72 -0.47
CA PRO A 214 32.28 7.92 0.31
C PRO A 214 33.01 6.85 1.13
N VAL A 215 32.43 6.47 2.26
CA VAL A 215 32.97 5.42 3.15
C VAL A 215 32.75 4.03 2.55
N LEU A 216 33.82 3.25 2.39
CA LEU A 216 33.71 1.85 1.97
C LEU A 216 33.02 0.98 3.04
N GLN A 217 31.96 0.27 2.67
CA GLN A 217 31.15 -0.59 3.56
C GLN A 217 31.71 -2.02 3.66
N ASN A 218 32.89 -2.17 4.28
CA ASN A 218 33.54 -3.47 4.47
C ASN A 218 33.07 -4.22 5.74
N ARG A 219 33.33 -5.53 5.79
CA ARG A 219 32.97 -6.43 6.90
C ARG A 219 34.12 -7.36 7.23
N TRP A 220 34.24 -7.75 8.50
CA TRP A 220 35.20 -8.76 8.97
C TRP A 220 34.50 -9.87 9.76
N GLY A 221 35.18 -11.02 9.88
CA GLY A 221 34.73 -12.16 10.69
C GLY A 221 35.06 -11.97 12.18
N SER A 222 35.37 -13.06 12.88
CA SER A 222 35.87 -12.97 14.27
C SER A 222 37.17 -12.16 14.31
N ILE A 223 37.26 -11.22 15.23
CA ILE A 223 38.49 -10.49 15.56
C ILE A 223 39.23 -11.08 16.76
N PHE A 224 38.75 -12.22 17.26
CA PHE A 224 39.36 -12.94 18.36
C PHE A 224 39.66 -14.38 17.95
N ASP A 225 40.87 -14.83 18.31
CA ASP A 225 41.21 -16.24 18.33
C ASP A 225 40.79 -16.84 19.66
N GLN A 226 40.23 -18.05 19.62
CA GLN A 226 39.90 -18.80 20.82
C GLN A 226 41.03 -19.77 21.16
N ASP A 227 41.44 -19.74 22.43
CA ASP A 227 42.35 -20.71 23.03
C ASP A 227 41.72 -21.34 24.28
N VAL A 228 42.15 -22.54 24.66
CA VAL A 228 41.68 -23.23 25.87
C VAL A 228 42.87 -23.64 26.73
N GLU A 229 43.03 -22.97 27.87
CA GLU A 229 44.11 -23.20 28.83
C GLU A 229 43.51 -23.49 30.20
N ASP A 230 43.94 -24.58 30.84
CA ASP A 230 43.41 -25.06 32.14
C ASP A 230 41.86 -25.14 32.23
N GLY A 231 41.22 -25.55 31.13
CA GLY A 231 39.76 -25.67 31.04
C GLY A 231 39.00 -24.35 30.94
N ARG A 232 39.69 -23.21 30.88
CA ARG A 232 39.11 -21.88 30.63
C ARG A 232 39.26 -21.50 29.17
N LYS A 233 38.23 -20.86 28.60
CA LYS A 233 38.30 -20.27 27.25
C LYS A 233 38.93 -18.89 27.35
N HIS A 234 40.02 -18.69 26.62
CA HIS A 234 40.68 -17.41 26.45
C HIS A 234 40.42 -16.89 25.04
N PHE A 235 40.13 -15.60 24.90
CA PHE A 235 39.91 -14.96 23.61
C PHE A 235 40.98 -13.89 23.41
N ARG A 236 41.84 -14.08 22.42
CA ARG A 236 42.94 -13.16 22.10
C ARG A 236 42.57 -12.31 20.90
N TRP A 237 42.72 -10.99 21.02
CA TRP A 237 42.48 -10.07 19.90
C TRP A 237 43.49 -10.35 18.77
N ASN A 238 42.97 -10.67 17.58
CA ASN A 238 43.73 -10.96 16.37
C ASN A 238 42.88 -10.71 15.10
N PRO A 239 42.53 -9.46 14.77
CA PRO A 239 41.76 -9.14 13.57
C PRO A 239 42.57 -9.39 12.28
N ASP A 240 41.89 -9.84 11.23
CA ASP A 240 42.48 -10.02 9.91
C ASP A 240 42.60 -8.68 9.15
N PHE A 241 43.66 -7.94 9.45
CA PHE A 241 43.97 -6.69 8.74
C PHE A 241 44.29 -6.89 7.26
N LYS A 242 44.71 -8.09 6.83
CA LYS A 242 44.99 -8.37 5.42
C LYS A 242 43.69 -8.46 4.63
N ALA A 243 42.65 -9.10 5.20
CA ALA A 243 41.32 -9.10 4.61
C ALA A 243 40.77 -7.67 4.45
N CYS A 244 40.97 -6.80 5.44
CA CYS A 244 40.56 -5.41 5.35
C CYS A 244 41.29 -4.67 4.21
N ALA A 245 42.61 -4.83 4.08
CA ALA A 245 43.38 -4.24 2.98
C ALA A 245 42.94 -4.78 1.61
N LYS A 246 42.75 -6.11 1.50
CA LYS A 246 42.25 -6.76 0.27
C LYS A 246 40.89 -6.21 -0.16
N SER A 247 40.00 -5.91 0.81
CA SER A 247 38.69 -5.32 0.49
C SER A 247 38.78 -3.93 -0.13
N VAL A 248 39.84 -3.16 0.17
CA VAL A 248 40.11 -1.88 -0.47
C VAL A 248 40.66 -2.11 -1.88
N ASP A 249 41.57 -3.06 -2.07
CA ASP A 249 42.10 -3.41 -3.40
C ASP A 249 41.02 -3.92 -4.37
N GLU A 250 40.03 -4.65 -3.85
CA GLU A 250 38.90 -5.19 -4.63
C GLU A 250 37.75 -4.20 -4.85
N SER A 251 37.81 -3.02 -4.24
CA SER A 251 36.76 -2.01 -4.33
C SER A 251 36.85 -1.14 -5.58
N GLU A 252 35.71 -0.62 -6.03
CA GLU A 252 35.66 0.37 -7.12
C GLU A 252 36.39 1.66 -6.73
N PRO A 253 37.09 2.33 -7.69
CA PRO A 253 37.78 3.59 -7.45
C PRO A 253 36.90 4.67 -6.81
N GLY A 254 37.50 5.46 -5.91
CA GLY A 254 36.91 6.70 -5.39
C GLY A 254 36.38 6.65 -3.95
N ASN A 255 36.29 5.48 -3.32
CA ASN A 255 36.00 5.39 -1.88
C ASN A 255 37.18 5.86 -1.02
N ASP A 256 36.91 6.15 0.25
CA ASP A 256 37.87 6.73 1.19
C ASP A 256 39.15 5.90 1.41
N GLY A 257 39.03 4.56 1.44
CA GLY A 257 40.17 3.65 1.48
C GLY A 257 41.02 3.72 0.21
N TRP A 258 40.36 3.64 -0.96
CA TRP A 258 41.04 3.71 -2.26
C TRP A 258 41.77 5.04 -2.46
N VAL A 259 41.15 6.16 -2.09
CA VAL A 259 41.73 7.51 -2.21
C VAL A 259 43.02 7.63 -1.40
N VAL A 260 43.01 7.14 -0.15
CA VAL A 260 44.20 7.15 0.73
C VAL A 260 45.30 6.24 0.19
N ASP A 261 44.96 5.05 -0.33
CA ASP A 261 45.96 4.13 -0.90
C ASP A 261 46.62 4.66 -2.19
N HIS A 262 45.98 5.62 -2.85
CA HIS A 262 46.49 6.35 -4.02
C HIS A 262 47.15 7.70 -3.67
N ASN A 263 47.56 7.89 -2.39
CA ASN A 263 48.28 9.07 -1.90
C ASN A 263 47.50 10.40 -2.06
N MET A 264 46.18 10.35 -1.93
CA MET A 264 45.31 11.53 -1.91
C MET A 264 44.68 11.69 -0.53
N ILE A 265 44.34 12.92 -0.15
CA ILE A 265 43.62 13.20 1.11
C ILE A 265 42.14 12.90 0.88
N SER A 266 41.56 12.02 1.71
CA SER A 266 40.12 11.75 1.67
C SER A 266 39.37 12.60 2.69
N VAL A 267 38.23 13.13 2.27
CA VAL A 267 37.26 13.84 3.11
C VAL A 267 35.92 13.11 3.02
N SER A 268 35.48 12.50 4.11
CA SER A 268 34.15 11.87 4.19
C SER A 268 33.19 12.78 4.93
N ALA A 269 32.13 13.20 4.26
CA ALA A 269 31.03 13.97 4.82
C ALA A 269 30.02 13.01 5.49
N LEU A 270 29.75 13.18 6.78
CA LEU A 270 29.00 12.21 7.58
C LEU A 270 27.83 12.87 8.33
N ARG A 271 26.82 12.05 8.64
CA ARG A 271 25.74 12.39 9.57
C ARG A 271 25.86 11.60 10.85
N ALA A 272 25.55 12.24 11.98
CA ALA A 272 25.58 11.64 13.31
C ALA A 272 24.22 11.04 13.69
N ALA A 273 23.71 10.17 12.82
CA ALA A 273 22.45 9.49 13.01
C ALA A 273 22.56 8.01 12.61
N TYR A 274 21.80 7.16 13.29
CA TYR A 274 21.48 5.85 12.73
C TYR A 274 20.58 6.06 11.51
N GLN A 275 21.07 5.70 10.33
CA GLN A 275 20.27 5.77 9.11
C GLN A 275 19.18 4.69 9.17
N GLN A 276 17.92 5.10 9.29
CA GLN A 276 16.78 4.18 9.21
C GLN A 276 16.70 3.62 7.78
N SER A 277 16.60 2.29 7.65
CA SER A 277 16.30 1.67 6.36
C SER A 277 14.93 2.14 5.89
N SER A 278 14.84 2.61 4.64
CA SER A 278 13.58 3.03 4.01
C SER A 278 12.50 1.94 4.05
N ASN A 279 12.92 0.68 4.16
CA ASN A 279 12.04 -0.49 4.11
C ASN A 279 11.62 -0.99 5.51
N ALA A 280 12.09 -0.35 6.59
CA ALA A 280 11.82 -0.73 7.98
C ALA A 280 11.09 0.39 8.72
N VAL A 281 9.90 0.74 8.23
CA VAL A 281 9.00 1.74 8.80
C VAL A 281 7.64 1.09 9.01
N GLY A 282 7.08 1.18 10.22
CA GLY A 282 5.81 0.55 10.60
C GLY A 282 5.92 -0.40 11.80
N GLU A 283 4.79 -0.97 12.20
CA GLU A 283 4.70 -1.92 13.31
C GLU A 283 5.21 -3.32 12.90
N ILE A 284 6.12 -3.90 13.69
CA ILE A 284 6.54 -5.31 13.52
C ILE A 284 5.50 -6.20 14.22
N LYS A 285 4.53 -6.72 13.46
CA LYS A 285 3.52 -7.67 13.95
C LYS A 285 4.05 -9.12 13.86
N LEU A 286 4.37 -9.72 15.00
CA LEU A 286 4.81 -11.13 15.10
C LEU A 286 3.58 -12.07 15.17
N ASN A 287 2.85 -12.23 14.08
CA ASN A 287 1.71 -13.16 14.05
C ASN A 287 2.21 -14.60 13.87
N ARG A 288 1.92 -15.49 14.85
CA ARG A 288 1.85 -16.93 14.57
C ARG A 288 0.79 -17.11 13.49
N GLN A 289 1.17 -17.66 12.33
CA GLN A 289 0.23 -17.95 11.24
C GLN A 289 -0.78 -18.98 11.73
N GLU A 290 -1.93 -18.53 12.24
CA GLU A 290 -3.13 -19.34 12.22
C GLU A 290 -3.58 -19.43 10.75
N GLU A 291 -3.70 -20.67 10.27
CA GLU A 291 -4.19 -21.03 8.94
C GLU A 291 -5.61 -20.51 8.71
N ILE A 292 -5.92 -20.06 7.48
CA ILE A 292 -7.30 -19.69 7.13
C ILE A 292 -8.15 -20.96 7.12
N VAL A 293 -9.31 -20.90 7.76
CA VAL A 293 -10.35 -21.92 7.68
C VAL A 293 -11.33 -21.49 6.61
N ALA A 294 -11.44 -22.27 5.55
CA ALA A 294 -12.37 -22.03 4.46
C ALA A 294 -13.61 -22.92 4.60
N CYS A 295 -14.77 -22.28 4.72
CA CYS A 295 -16.07 -22.92 4.69
C CYS A 295 -16.75 -22.57 3.36
N ILE A 296 -16.74 -23.50 2.41
CA ILE A 296 -17.37 -23.36 1.10
C ILE A 296 -18.61 -24.27 1.10
N ASP A 297 -19.68 -23.76 1.71
CA ASP A 297 -20.92 -24.48 1.99
C ASP A 297 -21.91 -24.30 0.84
N ILE A 298 -21.48 -24.71 -0.35
CA ILE A 298 -22.31 -24.84 -1.55
C ILE A 298 -22.20 -26.28 -2.05
N ASP A 299 -23.10 -26.72 -2.95
CA ASP A 299 -23.03 -28.07 -3.53
C ASP A 299 -21.63 -28.32 -4.13
N PRO A 300 -20.91 -29.40 -3.73
CA PRO A 300 -19.63 -29.76 -4.33
C PRO A 300 -19.65 -29.97 -5.85
N ASN A 301 -20.82 -30.27 -6.43
CA ASN A 301 -21.04 -30.37 -7.88
C ASN A 301 -21.36 -29.01 -8.53
N SER A 302 -21.49 -27.93 -7.74
CA SER A 302 -21.71 -26.59 -8.25
C SER A 302 -20.53 -26.11 -9.08
N TYR A 303 -20.82 -25.34 -10.13
CA TYR A 303 -19.84 -24.68 -10.99
C TYR A 303 -18.81 -23.86 -10.21
N LEU A 304 -19.20 -23.27 -9.08
CA LEU A 304 -18.35 -22.38 -8.28
C LEU A 304 -17.43 -23.10 -7.31
N TYR A 305 -17.78 -24.32 -6.88
CA TYR A 305 -17.04 -25.03 -5.83
C TYR A 305 -15.56 -25.23 -6.19
N PRO A 306 -15.19 -25.87 -7.31
CA PRO A 306 -13.78 -26.05 -7.67
C PRO A 306 -13.06 -24.71 -7.92
N LEU A 307 -13.78 -23.69 -8.38
CA LEU A 307 -13.19 -22.37 -8.65
C LEU A 307 -12.79 -21.66 -7.36
N TRP A 308 -13.60 -21.79 -6.29
CA TRP A 308 -13.29 -21.26 -4.96
C TRP A 308 -12.11 -21.96 -4.31
N ILE A 309 -12.04 -23.29 -4.40
CA ILE A 309 -10.91 -24.09 -3.91
C ILE A 309 -9.59 -23.58 -4.52
N ASN A 310 -9.58 -23.34 -5.83
CA ASN A 310 -8.41 -22.81 -6.54
C ASN A 310 -8.11 -21.35 -6.16
N ALA A 311 -9.14 -20.51 -6.03
CA ALA A 311 -8.99 -19.10 -5.71
C ALA A 311 -8.36 -18.90 -4.32
N LEU A 312 -8.82 -19.63 -3.30
CA LEU A 312 -8.32 -19.53 -1.93
C LEU A 312 -6.88 -20.04 -1.78
N ALA A 313 -6.49 -21.04 -2.57
CA ALA A 313 -5.10 -21.52 -2.61
C ALA A 313 -4.10 -20.41 -3.01
N SER A 314 -4.58 -19.37 -3.71
CA SER A 314 -3.75 -18.23 -4.11
C SER A 314 -3.40 -17.26 -2.98
N VAL A 315 -4.06 -17.40 -1.82
CA VAL A 315 -3.88 -16.53 -0.63
C VAL A 315 -2.98 -17.17 0.42
N GLY A 316 -2.79 -18.49 0.38
CA GLY A 316 -1.90 -19.21 1.29
C GLY A 316 -2.44 -20.59 1.66
N PRO A 317 -1.79 -21.29 2.60
CA PRO A 317 -2.33 -22.53 3.15
C PRO A 317 -3.66 -22.26 3.86
N TYR A 318 -4.64 -23.13 3.61
CA TYR A 318 -5.96 -23.09 4.23
C TYR A 318 -6.45 -24.51 4.49
N SER A 319 -7.32 -24.67 5.48
CA SER A 319 -8.01 -25.92 5.75
C SER A 319 -9.49 -25.81 5.37
N LEU A 320 -10.03 -26.82 4.68
CA LEU A 320 -11.45 -26.90 4.31
C LEU A 320 -12.26 -27.53 5.43
N HIS A 321 -13.36 -26.89 5.79
CA HIS A 321 -14.30 -27.40 6.79
C HIS A 321 -15.73 -27.05 6.41
N LYS A 322 -16.69 -27.87 6.82
CA LYS A 322 -18.10 -27.50 6.73
C LYS A 322 -18.47 -26.55 7.87
N TYR A 323 -19.24 -25.50 7.58
CA TYR A 323 -19.70 -24.60 8.63
C TYR A 323 -20.65 -25.35 9.59
N GLY A 324 -20.45 -25.17 10.90
CA GLY A 324 -21.24 -25.84 11.95
C GLY A 324 -20.50 -26.91 12.76
N GLU A 325 -19.33 -27.38 12.32
CA GLU A 325 -18.46 -28.23 13.14
C GLU A 325 -17.97 -27.48 14.40
N GLU A 326 -18.01 -28.10 15.58
CA GLU A 326 -17.54 -27.46 16.84
C GLU A 326 -16.07 -26.99 16.77
N SER A 327 -15.25 -27.69 15.97
CA SER A 327 -13.85 -27.39 15.70
C SER A 327 -13.63 -26.05 14.97
N VAL A 328 -14.65 -25.56 14.24
CA VAL A 328 -14.61 -24.35 13.41
C VAL A 328 -15.07 -23.13 14.21
N LYS A 329 -16.07 -23.26 15.08
CA LYS A 329 -16.66 -22.12 15.82
C LYS A 329 -15.66 -21.39 16.73
N SER A 330 -14.59 -22.05 17.16
CA SER A 330 -13.53 -21.47 18.01
C SER A 330 -12.39 -20.81 17.24
N ARG A 331 -12.41 -20.88 15.89
CA ARG A 331 -11.35 -20.35 15.02
C ARG A 331 -11.55 -18.87 14.74
N LYS A 332 -10.42 -18.17 14.53
CA LYS A 332 -10.38 -16.70 14.36
C LYS A 332 -10.18 -16.22 12.92
N ARG A 333 -10.05 -17.13 11.94
CA ARG A 333 -9.80 -16.78 10.54
C ARG A 333 -10.67 -17.63 9.63
N ILE A 334 -11.97 -17.34 9.61
CA ILE A 334 -12.96 -18.12 8.88
C ILE A 334 -13.44 -17.30 7.69
N VAL A 335 -13.26 -17.82 6.48
CA VAL A 335 -13.97 -17.32 5.29
C VAL A 335 -15.13 -18.27 5.00
N HIS A 336 -16.36 -17.73 4.98
CA HIS A 336 -17.58 -18.49 4.73
C HIS A 336 -18.24 -18.04 3.44
N TYR A 337 -18.30 -18.95 2.48
CA TYR A 337 -19.04 -18.78 1.23
C TYR A 337 -20.18 -19.79 1.20
N ALA A 338 -21.42 -19.31 1.22
CA ALA A 338 -22.62 -20.12 1.19
C ALA A 338 -23.78 -19.36 0.51
N GLU A 339 -24.89 -20.06 0.28
CA GLU A 339 -26.15 -19.42 -0.06
C GLU A 339 -26.61 -18.49 1.07
N TYR A 340 -27.43 -17.49 0.74
CA TYR A 340 -27.78 -16.43 1.69
C TYR A 340 -28.39 -16.95 3.00
N ASP A 341 -29.28 -17.95 2.92
CA ASP A 341 -29.97 -18.50 4.09
C ASP A 341 -29.08 -19.42 4.96
N ASP A 342 -27.93 -19.85 4.44
CA ASP A 342 -26.97 -20.71 5.14
C ASP A 342 -25.88 -19.93 5.88
N LEU A 343 -25.83 -18.61 5.71
CA LEU A 343 -24.86 -17.74 6.39
C LEU A 343 -25.23 -17.47 7.86
N ASP A 344 -24.21 -17.37 8.71
CA ASP A 344 -24.36 -17.05 10.13
C ASP A 344 -24.25 -15.54 10.35
N PHE A 345 -25.36 -14.85 10.10
CA PHE A 345 -25.43 -13.39 10.20
C PHE A 345 -25.21 -12.87 11.63
N ASP A 346 -25.44 -13.68 12.67
CA ASP A 346 -25.23 -13.30 14.07
C ASP A 346 -23.74 -13.05 14.40
N ARG A 347 -22.84 -13.66 13.64
CA ARG A 347 -21.38 -13.46 13.79
C ARG A 347 -20.85 -12.30 12.97
N LEU A 348 -21.63 -11.72 12.05
CA LEU A 348 -21.16 -10.57 11.28
C LEU A 348 -21.06 -9.31 12.14
N GLY A 349 -19.98 -8.54 11.93
CA GLY A 349 -19.76 -7.26 12.57
C GLY A 349 -18.55 -7.24 13.50
N ALA A 350 -18.49 -6.18 14.32
CA ALA A 350 -17.32 -5.91 15.17
C ALA A 350 -17.14 -6.91 16.34
N SER A 351 -18.19 -7.66 16.69
CA SER A 351 -18.17 -8.65 17.78
C SER A 351 -17.34 -9.89 17.45
N ASP A 352 -17.19 -10.23 16.17
CA ASP A 352 -16.37 -11.35 15.72
C ASP A 352 -15.60 -11.00 14.43
N PRO A 353 -14.48 -10.25 14.56
CA PRO A 353 -13.66 -9.89 13.40
C PRO A 353 -13.03 -11.11 12.73
N GLY A 354 -13.11 -12.30 13.32
CA GLY A 354 -12.54 -13.52 12.76
C GLY A 354 -13.40 -14.21 11.71
N TYR A 355 -14.64 -13.74 11.47
CA TYR A 355 -15.59 -14.34 10.56
C TYR A 355 -15.89 -13.42 9.37
N LEU A 356 -15.53 -13.83 8.16
CA LEU A 356 -15.77 -13.12 6.91
C LEU A 356 -16.79 -13.90 6.06
N ALA A 357 -17.91 -13.27 5.67
CA ALA A 357 -18.95 -13.92 4.85
C ALA A 357 -19.17 -13.24 3.48
N CYS A 358 -19.77 -13.98 2.55
CA CYS A 358 -20.01 -13.56 1.16
C CYS A 358 -21.33 -12.78 0.91
N SER A 359 -22.00 -12.27 1.95
CA SER A 359 -23.15 -11.37 1.79
C SER A 359 -23.35 -10.40 2.96
N TYR A 360 -23.93 -9.24 2.68
CA TYR A 360 -24.47 -8.30 3.65
C TYR A 360 -25.90 -8.68 4.07
N ILE A 361 -26.27 -8.35 5.30
CA ILE A 361 -27.61 -8.59 5.86
C ILE A 361 -28.67 -7.73 5.15
N TYR A 362 -28.47 -6.41 5.13
CA TYR A 362 -29.41 -5.47 4.51
C TYR A 362 -28.85 -4.99 3.19
N ARG A 363 -29.41 -5.52 2.10
CA ARG A 363 -28.95 -5.27 0.72
C ARG A 363 -30.07 -4.92 -0.27
N LYS A 364 -31.31 -4.88 0.21
CA LYS A 364 -32.53 -4.68 -0.61
C LYS A 364 -32.52 -3.34 -1.36
N GLY A 365 -31.81 -2.34 -0.84
CA GLY A 365 -31.69 -1.00 -1.45
C GLY A 365 -31.12 -1.01 -2.88
N LEU A 366 -30.28 -1.99 -3.23
CA LEU A 366 -29.69 -2.13 -4.57
C LEU A 366 -30.38 -3.19 -5.42
N ILE A 367 -30.70 -4.34 -4.83
CA ILE A 367 -31.07 -5.55 -5.59
C ILE A 367 -32.55 -5.64 -5.95
N ARG A 368 -33.40 -4.84 -5.31
CA ARG A 368 -34.83 -4.80 -5.63
C ARG A 368 -35.12 -3.54 -6.44
N LYS A 369 -35.71 -3.73 -7.62
CA LYS A 369 -35.92 -2.67 -8.61
C LYS A 369 -36.67 -1.48 -8.02
N HIS A 370 -37.64 -1.73 -7.14
CA HIS A 370 -38.41 -0.66 -6.52
C HIS A 370 -37.57 0.23 -5.58
N TYR A 371 -36.80 -0.38 -4.67
CA TYR A 371 -35.91 0.38 -3.78
C TYR A 371 -34.78 1.07 -4.55
N LEU A 372 -34.28 0.44 -5.60
CA LEU A 372 -33.24 1.00 -6.46
C LEU A 372 -33.71 2.30 -7.13
N THR A 373 -34.90 2.30 -7.75
CA THR A 373 -35.49 3.50 -8.36
C THR A 373 -35.57 4.65 -7.36
N ARG A 374 -36.15 4.40 -6.19
CA ARG A 374 -36.28 5.40 -5.12
C ARG A 374 -34.92 5.92 -4.66
N THR A 375 -33.95 5.04 -4.48
CA THR A 375 -32.58 5.40 -4.05
C THR A 375 -31.93 6.34 -5.07
N VAL A 376 -32.04 6.02 -6.36
CA VAL A 376 -31.48 6.83 -7.45
C VAL A 376 -32.19 8.19 -7.54
N GLN A 377 -33.52 8.24 -7.52
CA GLN A 377 -34.29 9.49 -7.60
C GLN A 377 -33.97 10.46 -6.47
N VAL A 378 -33.95 9.98 -5.22
CA VAL A 378 -33.64 10.83 -4.07
C VAL A 378 -32.17 11.27 -4.09
N PHE A 379 -31.26 10.43 -4.56
CA PHE A 379 -29.86 10.78 -4.70
C PHE A 379 -29.61 11.84 -5.78
N THR A 380 -30.21 11.69 -6.97
CA THR A 380 -30.06 12.65 -8.09
C THR A 380 -30.75 13.97 -7.82
N ALA A 381 -31.84 13.99 -7.04
CA ALA A 381 -32.46 15.23 -6.55
C ALA A 381 -31.50 16.05 -5.68
N LYS A 382 -30.66 15.39 -4.87
CA LYS A 382 -29.63 16.04 -4.03
C LYS A 382 -28.30 16.27 -4.77
N ASN A 383 -28.03 15.50 -5.82
CA ASN A 383 -26.79 15.51 -6.58
C ASN A 383 -27.09 15.62 -8.08
N PRO A 384 -27.51 16.80 -8.57
CA PRO A 384 -27.98 16.98 -9.94
C PRO A 384 -26.90 16.76 -11.00
N ASP A 385 -25.63 16.84 -10.63
CA ASP A 385 -24.47 16.62 -11.50
C ASP A 385 -24.04 15.13 -11.59
N SER A 386 -24.69 14.24 -10.83
CA SER A 386 -24.37 12.81 -10.85
C SER A 386 -24.67 12.18 -12.22
N ILE A 387 -23.81 11.26 -12.64
CA ILE A 387 -24.01 10.46 -13.85
C ILE A 387 -25.31 9.66 -13.82
N LEU A 388 -25.81 9.31 -12.62
CA LEU A 388 -27.05 8.55 -12.46
C LEU A 388 -28.27 9.26 -13.03
N LYS A 389 -28.27 10.60 -13.10
CA LYS A 389 -29.37 11.37 -13.68
C LYS A 389 -29.59 11.05 -15.17
N ARG A 390 -28.55 10.64 -15.89
CA ARG A 390 -28.62 10.23 -17.30
C ARG A 390 -28.50 8.72 -17.49
N ALA A 391 -27.84 8.03 -16.56
CA ALA A 391 -27.54 6.61 -16.65
C ALA A 391 -28.59 5.71 -16.01
N TYR A 392 -29.63 6.26 -15.38
CA TYR A 392 -30.78 5.47 -14.92
C TYR A 392 -32.02 5.96 -15.67
N PRO A 393 -32.68 5.10 -16.46
CA PRO A 393 -33.87 5.52 -17.22
C PRO A 393 -34.99 5.98 -16.28
N ASP A 394 -35.78 6.96 -16.72
CA ASP A 394 -36.96 7.44 -16.00
C ASP A 394 -37.84 6.23 -15.63
N SER A 395 -38.13 6.10 -14.34
CA SER A 395 -38.81 4.93 -13.80
C SER A 395 -39.80 5.37 -12.74
N TYR A 396 -41.01 4.81 -12.79
CA TYR A 396 -42.10 5.12 -11.89
C TYR A 396 -42.66 3.85 -11.27
N HIS A 397 -43.21 4.00 -10.08
CA HIS A 397 -43.90 2.93 -9.38
C HIS A 397 -45.38 2.97 -9.75
N LEU A 398 -45.94 1.79 -10.00
CA LEU A 398 -47.36 1.62 -10.23
C LEU A 398 -47.83 0.43 -9.38
N GLU A 399 -48.85 0.66 -8.56
CA GLU A 399 -49.47 -0.36 -7.72
C GLU A 399 -50.89 -0.58 -8.23
N VAL A 400 -51.20 -1.79 -8.69
CA VAL A 400 -52.49 -2.12 -9.31
C VAL A 400 -52.99 -3.39 -8.64
N ASP A 401 -54.17 -3.31 -8.01
CA ASP A 401 -54.81 -4.47 -7.39
C ASP A 401 -55.56 -5.31 -8.43
N TYR A 402 -56.31 -4.67 -9.34
CA TYR A 402 -57.03 -5.30 -10.46
C TYR A 402 -56.98 -4.38 -11.70
N ALA A 403 -57.08 -4.94 -12.90
CA ALA A 403 -57.02 -4.22 -14.16
C ALA A 403 -58.08 -3.11 -14.24
N GLU A 404 -59.28 -3.35 -13.69
CA GLU A 404 -60.36 -2.34 -13.65
C GLU A 404 -60.02 -1.07 -12.86
N PHE A 405 -59.04 -1.13 -11.94
CA PHE A 405 -58.58 0.00 -11.14
C PHE A 405 -57.29 0.65 -11.65
N LEU A 406 -56.86 0.34 -12.88
CA LEU A 406 -55.65 0.94 -13.46
C LEU A 406 -55.73 2.47 -13.52
N ASP A 407 -56.90 3.03 -13.83
CA ASP A 407 -57.08 4.50 -13.90
C ASP A 407 -56.91 5.16 -12.53
N ASP A 408 -57.42 4.54 -11.46
CA ASP A 408 -57.24 4.99 -10.07
C ASP A 408 -55.76 4.92 -9.66
N ALA A 409 -55.06 3.83 -10.01
CA ALA A 409 -53.63 3.67 -9.76
C ALA A 409 -52.78 4.72 -10.51
N LEU A 410 -53.16 5.07 -11.74
CA LEU A 410 -52.51 6.12 -12.53
C LEU A 410 -52.78 7.52 -11.96
N ASP A 411 -53.94 7.75 -11.35
CA ASP A 411 -54.23 8.99 -10.62
C ASP A 411 -53.33 9.15 -9.38
N GLU A 412 -53.06 8.07 -8.66
CA GLU A 412 -52.08 8.07 -7.57
C GLU A 412 -50.64 8.30 -8.09
N ALA A 413 -50.32 7.76 -9.27
CA ALA A 413 -49.06 7.97 -9.97
C ALA A 413 -49.13 9.13 -10.99
N PHE A 414 -49.61 10.31 -10.57
CA PHE A 414 -49.82 11.47 -11.45
C PHE A 414 -48.63 11.85 -12.35
N GLU A 415 -47.38 11.72 -11.85
CA GLU A 415 -46.17 11.98 -12.65
C GLU A 415 -46.05 11.00 -13.84
N LEU A 416 -46.38 9.73 -13.62
CA LEU A 416 -46.37 8.72 -14.67
C LEU A 416 -47.49 8.98 -15.68
N ARG A 417 -48.70 9.30 -15.22
CA ARG A 417 -49.85 9.59 -16.10
C ARG A 417 -49.53 10.70 -17.10
N GLY A 418 -48.93 11.80 -16.65
CA GLY A 418 -48.54 12.91 -17.52
C GLY A 418 -47.42 12.60 -18.52
N GLU A 419 -46.59 11.59 -18.23
CA GLU A 419 -45.45 11.19 -19.06
C GLU A 419 -45.81 10.12 -20.11
N ILE A 420 -46.81 9.26 -19.84
CA ILE A 420 -47.29 8.25 -20.80
C ILE A 420 -47.98 8.90 -21.99
N ASP A 421 -48.71 10.00 -21.80
CA ASP A 421 -49.41 10.72 -22.88
C ASP A 421 -48.48 11.43 -23.89
N GLY A 422 -47.16 11.22 -23.81
CA GLY A 422 -46.15 11.76 -24.73
C GLY A 422 -45.75 10.83 -25.88
N GLU A 423 -44.64 11.16 -26.58
CA GLU A 423 -44.06 10.34 -27.67
C GLU A 423 -43.08 9.25 -27.19
N LYS A 424 -43.09 8.87 -25.89
CA LYS A 424 -42.09 7.95 -25.32
C LYS A 424 -42.58 6.51 -25.30
N THR A 425 -41.70 5.55 -25.60
CA THR A 425 -41.97 4.12 -25.35
C THR A 425 -41.62 3.73 -23.91
N TRP A 426 -42.46 2.91 -23.30
CA TRP A 426 -42.35 2.44 -21.92
C TRP A 426 -42.25 0.90 -21.86
N ILE A 427 -41.63 0.40 -20.81
CA ILE A 427 -41.55 -1.03 -20.50
C ILE A 427 -42.11 -1.27 -19.09
N LEU A 428 -43.16 -2.08 -19.00
CA LEU A 428 -43.77 -2.54 -17.76
C LEU A 428 -42.96 -3.74 -17.26
N LYS A 429 -42.51 -3.68 -16.01
CA LYS A 429 -41.77 -4.76 -15.36
C LYS A 429 -42.44 -5.11 -14.02
N PRO A 430 -42.88 -6.35 -13.80
CA PRO A 430 -43.38 -6.76 -12.50
C PRO A 430 -42.24 -6.77 -11.47
N SER A 431 -42.53 -6.37 -10.23
CA SER A 431 -41.51 -6.28 -9.18
C SER A 431 -41.12 -7.63 -8.58
N MET A 432 -41.97 -8.65 -8.74
CA MET A 432 -41.81 -9.99 -8.17
C MET A 432 -41.89 -11.11 -9.22
N SER A 433 -41.56 -10.82 -10.48
CA SER A 433 -41.46 -11.84 -11.54
C SER A 433 -40.02 -12.30 -11.73
N ASP A 434 -39.82 -13.62 -11.76
CA ASP A 434 -38.55 -14.21 -12.16
C ASP A 434 -38.41 -14.26 -13.69
N ARG A 435 -37.15 -14.29 -14.17
CA ARG A 435 -36.77 -14.62 -15.56
C ARG A 435 -37.36 -13.72 -16.67
N GLY A 436 -37.94 -12.58 -16.34
CA GLY A 436 -38.52 -11.65 -17.32
C GLY A 436 -39.91 -12.02 -17.82
N GLN A 437 -40.60 -12.93 -17.14
CA GLN A 437 -42.02 -13.17 -17.34
C GLN A 437 -42.82 -11.91 -16.95
N GLY A 438 -43.91 -11.62 -17.69
CA GLY A 438 -44.75 -10.43 -17.46
C GLY A 438 -44.16 -9.10 -17.93
N ILE A 439 -42.98 -9.08 -18.56
CA ILE A 439 -42.45 -7.85 -19.16
C ILE A 439 -43.21 -7.54 -20.46
N ARG A 440 -43.69 -6.30 -20.60
CA ARG A 440 -44.41 -5.81 -21.78
C ARG A 440 -43.93 -4.41 -22.16
N ILE A 441 -44.00 -4.08 -23.46
CA ILE A 441 -43.65 -2.76 -24.00
C ILE A 441 -44.93 -2.09 -24.46
N PHE A 442 -45.10 -0.81 -24.13
CA PHE A 442 -46.30 -0.05 -24.47
C PHE A 442 -45.96 1.44 -24.71
N LYS A 443 -46.89 2.17 -25.32
CA LYS A 443 -46.79 3.61 -25.59
C LYS A 443 -47.98 4.39 -25.06
N THR A 444 -49.17 3.80 -25.06
CA THR A 444 -50.41 4.48 -24.65
C THR A 444 -51.00 3.86 -23.39
N ILE A 445 -51.84 4.62 -22.69
CA ILE A 445 -52.62 4.11 -21.55
C ILE A 445 -53.53 2.96 -22.00
N ASP A 446 -54.14 3.05 -23.18
CA ASP A 446 -54.98 1.98 -23.72
C ASP A 446 -54.19 0.66 -23.90
N GLN A 447 -52.95 0.73 -24.41
CA GLN A 447 -52.09 -0.45 -24.51
C GLN A 447 -51.69 -0.99 -23.13
N LEU A 448 -51.51 -0.11 -22.14
CA LEU A 448 -51.24 -0.53 -20.77
C LEU A 448 -52.46 -1.23 -20.16
N GLN A 449 -53.68 -0.73 -20.42
CA GLN A 449 -54.92 -1.39 -20.02
C GLN A 449 -55.04 -2.77 -20.66
N GLU A 450 -54.83 -2.89 -21.98
CA GLU A 450 -54.86 -4.19 -22.67
C GLU A 450 -53.86 -5.19 -22.07
N ILE A 451 -52.68 -4.74 -21.64
CA ILE A 451 -51.70 -5.58 -20.94
C ILE A 451 -52.27 -6.11 -19.62
N PHE A 452 -52.87 -5.24 -18.80
CA PHE A 452 -53.46 -5.63 -17.52
C PHE A 452 -54.72 -6.50 -17.69
N ASP A 453 -55.53 -6.28 -18.72
CA ASP A 453 -56.67 -7.13 -19.04
C ASP A 453 -56.22 -8.53 -19.49
N SER A 454 -55.12 -8.63 -20.25
CA SER A 454 -54.54 -9.92 -20.66
C SER A 454 -54.06 -10.75 -19.48
N PHE A 455 -53.55 -10.07 -18.46
CA PHE A 455 -53.10 -10.64 -17.21
C PHE A 455 -54.24 -11.25 -16.38
N GLU A 456 -55.47 -10.72 -16.47
CA GLU A 456 -56.64 -11.32 -15.80
C GLU A 456 -57.26 -12.45 -16.63
N GLN A 457 -57.27 -12.34 -17.97
CA GLN A 457 -57.78 -13.41 -18.84
C GLN A 457 -56.95 -14.71 -18.73
N ASP A 458 -55.63 -14.58 -18.58
CA ASP A 458 -54.75 -15.73 -18.34
C ASP A 458 -55.04 -16.41 -16.98
N GLU A 459 -55.62 -15.70 -15.98
CA GLU A 459 -56.04 -16.30 -14.69
C GLU A 459 -57.35 -17.09 -14.81
N ASP A 460 -58.35 -16.55 -15.53
CA ASP A 460 -59.67 -17.19 -15.70
C ASP A 460 -59.59 -18.52 -16.47
N GLU A 461 -58.65 -18.64 -17.44
CA GLU A 461 -58.44 -19.89 -18.20
C GLU A 461 -57.79 -21.01 -17.36
N ASP A 462 -57.03 -20.67 -16.31
CA ASP A 462 -56.41 -21.63 -15.40
C ASP A 462 -57.39 -22.12 -14.30
N GLU A 463 -58.40 -21.32 -13.90
CA GLU A 463 -59.44 -21.72 -12.94
C GLU A 463 -60.49 -22.69 -13.54
N ASP A 464 -60.73 -22.64 -14.86
CA ASP A 464 -61.70 -23.50 -15.55
C ASP A 464 -61.26 -24.99 -15.69
N LEU A 465 -60.06 -25.35 -15.21
CA LEU A 465 -59.54 -26.72 -15.19
C LEU A 465 -59.84 -27.52 -13.90
N GLU A 466 -60.49 -26.93 -12.89
CA GLU A 466 -60.73 -27.57 -11.59
C GLU A 466 -62.10 -28.27 -11.41
N ASP A 467 -62.90 -28.49 -12.46
CA ASP A 467 -64.14 -29.30 -12.35
C ASP A 467 -64.09 -30.60 -13.17
N GLY A 468 -63.34 -31.59 -12.65
CA GLY A 468 -63.26 -32.93 -13.24
C GLY A 468 -62.72 -34.02 -12.29
N ASP A 469 -63.64 -34.74 -11.65
CA ASP A 469 -63.46 -35.85 -10.70
C ASP A 469 -62.42 -36.93 -11.09
N ASN A 470 -61.58 -37.27 -10.11
CA ASN A 470 -61.00 -38.59 -9.76
C ASN A 470 -59.90 -39.30 -10.61
N ASP A 471 -58.80 -39.58 -9.89
CA ASP A 471 -57.90 -40.75 -9.92
C ASP A 471 -57.36 -41.29 -11.27
N HIS A 472 -56.01 -41.40 -11.31
CA HIS A 472 -55.12 -42.00 -12.33
C HIS A 472 -54.67 -41.12 -13.51
N ARG A 473 -53.44 -40.57 -13.41
CA ARG A 473 -52.49 -40.48 -14.54
C ARG A 473 -51.04 -40.75 -14.10
N PRO A 474 -50.19 -41.31 -14.99
CA PRO A 474 -48.82 -41.72 -14.69
C PRO A 474 -47.82 -40.56 -14.83
N ASP A 475 -46.72 -40.64 -14.08
CA ASP A 475 -45.55 -39.76 -14.19
C ASP A 475 -45.04 -39.67 -15.63
N GLY A 476 -44.91 -38.44 -16.13
CA GLY A 476 -44.11 -38.10 -17.32
C GLY A 476 -44.87 -37.36 -18.42
N GLU A 477 -45.08 -36.06 -18.21
CA GLU A 477 -45.05 -35.00 -19.23
C GLU A 477 -45.24 -33.67 -18.49
N ASP A 478 -44.12 -32.98 -18.19
CA ASP A 478 -44.13 -31.62 -17.64
C ASP A 478 -44.76 -30.69 -18.69
N ASN A 479 -45.97 -30.21 -18.39
CA ASN A 479 -46.65 -29.23 -19.21
C ASN A 479 -46.02 -27.86 -18.93
N ASP A 480 -45.26 -27.33 -19.89
CA ASP A 480 -44.62 -26.00 -19.90
C ASP A 480 -45.65 -24.85 -19.98
N ASN A 481 -46.59 -24.77 -19.03
CA ASN A 481 -47.49 -23.62 -18.90
C ASN A 481 -47.41 -23.08 -17.48
N HIS A 482 -46.43 -22.20 -17.24
CA HIS A 482 -46.41 -21.34 -16.04
C HIS A 482 -47.21 -20.07 -16.36
N GLY A 483 -48.54 -20.14 -16.22
CA GLY A 483 -49.41 -18.98 -16.22
C GLY A 483 -48.99 -17.99 -15.13
N VAL A 484 -48.93 -16.70 -15.48
CA VAL A 484 -48.52 -15.64 -14.55
C VAL A 484 -49.75 -15.22 -13.75
N ILE A 485 -49.85 -15.70 -12.51
CA ILE A 485 -50.94 -15.34 -11.59
C ILE A 485 -50.77 -13.87 -11.17
N THR A 486 -51.64 -13.00 -11.65
CA THR A 486 -51.61 -11.54 -11.49
C THR A 486 -52.15 -11.07 -10.15
N SER A 487 -53.00 -11.86 -9.48
CA SER A 487 -53.40 -11.68 -8.08
C SER A 487 -52.22 -11.70 -7.08
N GLN A 488 -51.03 -12.17 -7.48
CA GLN A 488 -49.80 -12.15 -6.68
C GLN A 488 -48.85 -10.96 -6.99
N MET A 489 -49.09 -10.20 -8.07
CA MET A 489 -48.17 -9.16 -8.58
C MET A 489 -48.77 -7.76 -8.45
N ARG A 490 -48.86 -7.21 -7.24
CA ARG A 490 -49.45 -5.86 -7.03
C ARG A 490 -48.54 -4.69 -7.40
N HIS A 491 -47.22 -4.91 -7.45
CA HIS A 491 -46.24 -3.83 -7.63
C HIS A 491 -45.52 -3.94 -8.97
N PHE A 492 -45.59 -2.90 -9.77
CA PHE A 492 -44.94 -2.77 -11.06
C PHE A 492 -43.98 -1.59 -11.08
N VAL A 493 -42.97 -1.70 -11.95
CA VAL A 493 -42.09 -0.60 -12.33
C VAL A 493 -42.32 -0.30 -13.80
N VAL A 494 -42.81 0.90 -14.09
CA VAL A 494 -42.90 1.43 -15.44
C VAL A 494 -41.62 2.22 -15.72
N GLN A 495 -40.82 1.74 -16.66
CA GLN A 495 -39.53 2.33 -16.98
C GLN A 495 -39.49 2.78 -18.43
N ARG A 496 -38.82 3.89 -18.72
CA ARG A 496 -38.60 4.37 -20.10
C ARG A 496 -37.84 3.30 -20.88
N TYR A 497 -38.39 2.89 -22.02
CA TYR A 497 -37.74 1.93 -22.90
C TYR A 497 -36.62 2.62 -23.70
N LEU A 498 -35.47 1.95 -23.84
CA LEU A 498 -34.31 2.47 -24.56
C LEU A 498 -34.37 2.01 -26.02
N GLU A 499 -34.90 2.88 -26.87
CA GLU A 499 -35.23 2.61 -28.28
C GLU A 499 -34.03 2.51 -29.22
N ASN A 500 -32.89 3.14 -28.86
CA ASN A 500 -31.70 3.27 -29.71
C ASN A 500 -30.49 2.49 -29.16
N PRO A 501 -30.56 1.16 -28.98
CA PRO A 501 -29.42 0.38 -28.50
C PRO A 501 -28.27 0.41 -29.51
N LEU A 502 -27.05 0.22 -29.03
CA LEU A 502 -25.89 -0.01 -29.88
C LEU A 502 -26.06 -1.35 -30.62
N LEU A 503 -26.19 -1.29 -31.94
CA LEU A 503 -26.29 -2.48 -32.79
C LEU A 503 -24.97 -2.67 -33.53
N VAL A 504 -24.42 -3.89 -33.44
CA VAL A 504 -23.14 -4.22 -34.07
C VAL A 504 -23.38 -5.13 -35.28
N PRO A 505 -23.03 -4.70 -36.51
CA PRO A 505 -23.26 -5.49 -37.72
C PRO A 505 -22.58 -6.86 -37.72
N GLU A 506 -21.36 -6.92 -37.19
CA GLU A 506 -20.56 -8.15 -37.06
C GLU A 506 -21.23 -9.19 -36.15
N HIS A 507 -22.17 -8.76 -35.30
CA HIS A 507 -22.93 -9.58 -34.35
C HIS A 507 -24.41 -9.71 -34.70
N GLY A 508 -24.74 -9.47 -35.97
CA GLY A 508 -26.09 -9.68 -36.51
C GLY A 508 -27.09 -8.58 -36.17
N ASN A 509 -26.63 -7.38 -35.76
CA ASN A 509 -27.49 -6.27 -35.32
C ASN A 509 -28.51 -6.71 -34.24
N ARG A 510 -28.07 -7.59 -33.34
CA ARG A 510 -28.84 -8.04 -32.18
C ARG A 510 -28.62 -7.06 -31.04
N LYS A 511 -29.67 -6.84 -30.22
CA LYS A 511 -29.56 -6.03 -29.00
C LYS A 511 -28.70 -6.79 -28.00
N PHE A 512 -27.88 -6.10 -27.21
CA PHE A 512 -27.12 -6.74 -26.15
C PHE A 512 -27.03 -5.86 -24.90
N HIS A 513 -26.90 -6.50 -23.74
CA HIS A 513 -26.50 -5.82 -22.50
C HIS A 513 -25.12 -6.27 -22.07
N ILE A 514 -24.47 -5.44 -21.26
CA ILE A 514 -23.18 -5.73 -20.65
C ILE A 514 -23.43 -6.17 -19.21
N ARG A 515 -23.07 -7.40 -18.89
CA ARG A 515 -23.01 -7.92 -17.51
C ARG A 515 -21.64 -7.58 -16.93
N THR A 516 -21.63 -6.76 -15.90
CA THR A 516 -20.42 -6.39 -15.15
C THR A 516 -20.48 -6.98 -13.75
N TYR A 517 -19.43 -7.70 -13.37
CA TYR A 517 -19.28 -8.17 -12.00
C TYR A 517 -18.70 -7.05 -11.12
N VAL A 518 -19.39 -6.77 -10.02
CA VAL A 518 -18.98 -5.80 -9.00
C VAL A 518 -18.88 -6.52 -7.67
N VAL A 519 -17.85 -6.20 -6.89
CA VAL A 519 -17.67 -6.75 -5.55
C VAL A 519 -17.64 -5.62 -4.55
N ALA A 520 -18.56 -5.62 -3.61
CA ALA A 520 -18.52 -4.69 -2.49
C ALA A 520 -17.89 -5.39 -1.28
N SER A 521 -17.00 -4.73 -0.56
CA SER A 521 -16.29 -5.30 0.59
C SER A 521 -16.26 -4.33 1.76
N GLY A 522 -16.50 -4.86 2.96
CA GLY A 522 -16.44 -4.13 4.21
C GLY A 522 -17.43 -2.97 4.26
N ALA A 523 -16.94 -1.80 4.66
CA ALA A 523 -17.77 -0.72 5.19
C ALA A 523 -17.42 0.70 4.66
N ILE A 524 -17.51 1.03 3.37
CA ILE A 524 -17.70 0.20 2.19
C ILE A 524 -16.60 0.52 1.17
N LYS A 525 -16.08 -0.53 0.55
CA LYS A 525 -15.31 -0.45 -0.69
C LYS A 525 -16.09 -1.12 -1.82
N ALA A 526 -16.03 -0.58 -3.02
CA ALA A 526 -16.64 -1.19 -4.21
C ALA A 526 -15.61 -1.33 -5.33
N TYR A 527 -15.59 -2.51 -5.95
CA TYR A 527 -14.65 -2.90 -6.98
C TYR A 527 -15.40 -3.30 -8.25
N VAL A 528 -15.02 -2.73 -9.38
CA VAL A 528 -15.51 -3.15 -10.71
C VAL A 528 -14.51 -4.12 -11.31
N TYR A 529 -14.98 -5.30 -11.71
CA TYR A 529 -14.14 -6.28 -12.39
C TYR A 529 -13.99 -5.93 -13.87
N ARG A 530 -12.75 -5.93 -14.35
CA ARG A 530 -12.43 -5.48 -15.70
C ARG A 530 -13.06 -6.38 -16.76
N HIS A 531 -13.09 -7.69 -16.58
CA HIS A 531 -13.58 -8.62 -17.60
C HIS A 531 -15.12 -8.73 -17.52
N MET A 532 -15.79 -8.10 -18.49
CA MET A 532 -17.25 -8.01 -18.60
C MET A 532 -17.76 -8.88 -19.76
N LEU A 533 -19.05 -9.20 -19.74
CA LEU A 533 -19.70 -10.03 -20.76
C LEU A 533 -20.71 -9.21 -21.55
N ALA A 534 -20.84 -9.50 -22.84
CA ALA A 534 -21.90 -9.01 -23.69
C ALA A 534 -22.88 -10.15 -23.98
N LEU A 535 -24.15 -9.95 -23.62
CA LEU A 535 -25.21 -10.95 -23.77
C LEU A 535 -26.22 -10.47 -24.80
N PHE A 536 -26.35 -11.20 -25.91
CA PHE A 536 -27.15 -10.84 -27.06
C PHE A 536 -28.58 -11.40 -27.00
N SER A 537 -29.53 -10.66 -27.58
CA SER A 537 -30.89 -11.12 -27.86
C SER A 537 -30.88 -12.29 -28.83
N ALA A 538 -31.96 -13.08 -28.82
CA ALA A 538 -32.07 -14.26 -29.71
C ALA A 538 -32.18 -13.83 -31.17
N THR A 539 -33.00 -12.80 -31.43
CA THR A 539 -33.29 -12.29 -32.77
C THR A 539 -32.74 -10.88 -32.97
N LYS A 540 -32.73 -10.44 -34.24
CA LYS A 540 -32.31 -9.10 -34.65
C LYS A 540 -33.24 -8.05 -34.03
N TYR A 541 -32.68 -6.90 -33.64
CA TYR A 541 -33.46 -5.79 -33.14
C TYR A 541 -34.33 -5.15 -34.24
N SER A 542 -35.58 -4.88 -33.92
CA SER A 542 -36.52 -4.05 -34.69
C SER A 542 -36.98 -2.89 -33.83
N SER A 543 -37.20 -1.71 -34.41
CA SER A 543 -37.72 -0.58 -33.63
C SER A 543 -39.19 -0.84 -33.25
N PRO A 544 -39.63 -0.51 -32.01
CA PRO A 544 -41.04 -0.51 -31.65
C PRO A 544 -41.92 0.45 -32.50
N ASP A 545 -41.31 1.34 -33.30
CA ASP A 545 -42.01 2.23 -34.24
C ASP A 545 -42.29 1.57 -35.60
N GLU A 546 -41.62 0.46 -35.91
CA GLU A 546 -41.67 -0.19 -37.23
C GLU A 546 -42.69 -1.34 -37.30
N VAL A 547 -43.35 -1.67 -36.18
CA VAL A 547 -44.26 -2.82 -36.05
C VAL A 547 -45.67 -2.32 -35.74
N ASP A 548 -46.60 -2.56 -36.68
CA ASP A 548 -48.04 -2.39 -36.43
C ASP A 548 -48.57 -3.68 -35.76
N GLY A 549 -48.72 -3.68 -34.43
CA GLY A 549 -49.28 -4.81 -33.66
C GLY A 549 -48.44 -5.23 -32.44
N GLU A 550 -48.56 -6.50 -32.04
CA GLU A 550 -47.84 -7.06 -30.89
C GLU A 550 -46.32 -7.08 -31.12
N ILE A 551 -45.56 -6.49 -30.19
CA ILE A 551 -44.10 -6.36 -30.29
C ILE A 551 -43.46 -7.69 -29.86
N ASP A 552 -42.78 -8.37 -30.79
CA ASP A 552 -42.04 -9.61 -30.49
C ASP A 552 -40.88 -9.34 -29.51
N LEU A 553 -41.05 -9.75 -28.26
CA LEU A 553 -40.09 -9.49 -27.17
C LEU A 553 -38.74 -10.19 -27.39
N LYS A 554 -38.63 -11.20 -28.27
CA LYS A 554 -37.37 -11.96 -28.50
C LYS A 554 -36.21 -11.10 -29.00
N GLY A 555 -36.50 -10.02 -29.72
CA GLY A 555 -35.49 -9.06 -30.19
C GLY A 555 -35.19 -7.93 -29.19
N HIS A 556 -36.06 -7.77 -28.18
CA HIS A 556 -36.02 -6.66 -27.21
C HIS A 556 -35.49 -7.08 -25.84
N LEU A 557 -35.58 -8.37 -25.50
CA LEU A 557 -35.08 -8.96 -24.27
C LEU A 557 -33.77 -9.72 -24.53
N THR A 558 -32.80 -9.50 -23.65
CA THR A 558 -31.44 -10.04 -23.75
C THR A 558 -31.16 -11.12 -22.69
N ASN A 559 -32.19 -11.58 -21.98
CA ASN A 559 -32.06 -12.59 -20.94
C ASN A 559 -31.87 -13.97 -21.58
N THR A 560 -30.75 -14.62 -21.28
CA THR A 560 -30.38 -15.94 -21.80
C THR A 560 -31.33 -17.06 -21.35
N CYS A 561 -32.05 -16.89 -20.24
CA CYS A 561 -32.99 -17.91 -19.72
C CYS A 561 -34.29 -18.02 -20.52
N LEU A 562 -34.70 -16.98 -21.26
CA LEU A 562 -35.89 -17.02 -22.13
C LEU A 562 -35.62 -17.66 -23.50
N GLN A 563 -34.36 -18.05 -23.77
CA GLN A 563 -33.93 -18.53 -25.09
C GLN A 563 -34.08 -20.05 -25.29
N GLY A 564 -34.58 -20.79 -24.29
CA GLY A 564 -34.75 -22.25 -24.34
C GLY A 564 -33.42 -23.03 -24.39
N GLU A 565 -33.50 -24.35 -24.63
CA GLU A 565 -32.32 -25.22 -24.82
C GLU A 565 -31.57 -24.91 -26.14
N ASP A 566 -32.20 -24.17 -27.06
CA ASP A 566 -31.59 -23.69 -28.30
C ASP A 566 -30.74 -22.42 -28.06
N LYS A 567 -29.68 -22.54 -27.24
CA LYS A 567 -28.65 -21.51 -27.16
C LYS A 567 -28.00 -21.36 -28.54
N ALA A 568 -28.35 -20.30 -29.27
CA ALA A 568 -27.63 -19.94 -30.49
C ALA A 568 -26.13 -19.75 -30.16
N GLU A 569 -25.25 -20.40 -30.93
CA GLU A 569 -23.79 -20.17 -30.88
C GLU A 569 -23.52 -18.65 -30.92
N GLY A 570 -22.72 -18.14 -29.96
CA GLY A 570 -22.40 -16.71 -29.89
C GLY A 570 -23.48 -15.82 -29.24
N SER A 571 -24.23 -16.34 -28.26
CA SER A 571 -25.16 -15.56 -27.43
C SER A 571 -24.47 -14.79 -26.30
N VAL A 572 -23.30 -15.25 -25.85
CA VAL A 572 -22.48 -14.61 -24.81
C VAL A 572 -21.05 -14.48 -25.30
N GLU A 573 -20.49 -13.27 -25.23
CA GLU A 573 -19.11 -12.99 -25.60
C GLU A 573 -18.42 -12.12 -24.55
N ALA A 574 -17.08 -12.16 -24.51
CA ALA A 574 -16.33 -11.20 -23.70
C ALA A 574 -16.44 -9.80 -24.33
N PHE A 575 -16.83 -8.80 -23.54
CA PHE A 575 -17.04 -7.43 -24.02
C PHE A 575 -15.80 -6.84 -24.72
N TRP A 576 -14.61 -7.16 -24.21
CA TRP A 576 -13.35 -6.68 -24.77
C TRP A 576 -13.02 -7.32 -26.12
N ASP A 577 -13.59 -8.48 -26.44
CA ASP A 577 -13.35 -9.20 -27.68
C ASP A 577 -14.39 -8.85 -28.77
N LEU A 578 -15.38 -8.01 -28.46
CA LEU A 578 -16.38 -7.55 -29.42
C LEU A 578 -15.71 -6.86 -30.62
N LYS A 579 -15.95 -7.41 -31.81
CA LYS A 579 -15.61 -6.80 -33.10
C LYS A 579 -16.61 -5.69 -33.44
N GLY A 580 -16.23 -4.74 -34.29
CA GLY A 580 -17.10 -3.62 -34.71
C GLY A 580 -17.20 -2.46 -33.71
N VAL A 581 -16.76 -2.63 -32.45
CA VAL A 581 -16.70 -1.57 -31.44
C VAL A 581 -15.24 -1.13 -31.25
N SER A 582 -14.95 0.16 -31.43
CA SER A 582 -13.59 0.69 -31.29
C SER A 582 -13.08 0.59 -29.83
N GLU A 583 -11.78 0.39 -29.64
CA GLU A 583 -11.16 0.36 -28.30
C GLU A 583 -11.41 1.64 -27.50
N GLN A 584 -11.44 2.81 -28.18
CA GLN A 584 -11.76 4.07 -27.53
C GLN A 584 -13.19 4.09 -26.97
N MET A 585 -14.15 3.53 -27.71
CA MET A 585 -15.54 3.41 -27.26
C MET A 585 -15.66 2.42 -26.10
N LYS A 586 -14.97 1.27 -26.17
CA LYS A 586 -14.94 0.28 -25.08
C LYS A 586 -14.40 0.86 -23.78
N ASN A 587 -13.30 1.61 -23.84
CA ASN A 587 -12.73 2.28 -22.66
C ASN A 587 -13.70 3.35 -22.10
N ASN A 588 -14.33 4.15 -22.96
CA ASN A 588 -15.32 5.14 -22.51
C ASN A 588 -16.56 4.49 -21.86
N ILE A 589 -17.01 3.35 -22.38
CA ILE A 589 -18.09 2.56 -21.76
C ILE A 589 -17.66 2.08 -20.37
N TYR A 590 -16.44 1.53 -20.25
CA TYR A 590 -15.91 1.07 -18.96
C TYR A 590 -15.78 2.20 -17.93
N ASP A 591 -15.29 3.38 -18.33
CA ASP A 591 -15.14 4.55 -17.45
C ASP A 591 -16.51 5.08 -16.97
N GLN A 592 -17.52 5.04 -17.84
CA GLN A 592 -18.90 5.34 -17.47
C GLN A 592 -19.43 4.32 -16.46
N ILE A 593 -19.24 3.01 -16.70
CA ILE A 593 -19.63 1.93 -15.77
C ILE A 593 -18.98 2.15 -14.40
N CYS A 594 -17.66 2.39 -14.34
CA CYS A 594 -16.96 2.68 -13.09
C CYS A 594 -17.56 3.89 -12.34
N SER A 595 -17.88 4.95 -13.07
CA SER A 595 -18.50 6.16 -12.50
C SER A 595 -19.93 5.91 -12.01
N ILE A 596 -20.71 5.13 -12.74
CA ILE A 596 -22.08 4.75 -12.39
C ILE A 596 -22.07 3.88 -11.13
N VAL A 597 -21.23 2.85 -11.07
CA VAL A 597 -21.12 1.95 -9.91
C VAL A 597 -20.72 2.74 -8.66
N ARG A 598 -19.73 3.64 -8.76
CA ARG A 598 -19.35 4.52 -7.66
C ARG A 598 -20.54 5.31 -7.12
N ASP A 599 -21.29 5.97 -8.00
CA ASP A 599 -22.41 6.81 -7.59
C ASP A 599 -23.60 5.97 -7.08
N LEU A 600 -23.84 4.77 -7.62
CA LEU A 600 -24.86 3.82 -7.14
C LEU A 600 -24.59 3.39 -5.69
N PHE A 601 -23.38 2.93 -5.38
CA PHE A 601 -23.04 2.52 -4.02
C PHE A 601 -23.01 3.70 -3.05
N LYS A 602 -22.58 4.90 -3.50
CA LYS A 602 -22.72 6.13 -2.72
C LYS A 602 -24.19 6.46 -2.44
N ALA A 603 -25.07 6.32 -3.42
CA ALA A 603 -26.50 6.55 -3.26
C ALA A 603 -27.10 5.60 -2.22
N ALA A 604 -26.82 4.30 -2.33
CA ALA A 604 -27.30 3.29 -1.39
C ALA A 604 -26.89 3.59 0.05
N VAL A 605 -25.63 3.96 0.29
CA VAL A 605 -25.11 4.23 1.65
C VAL A 605 -25.53 5.60 2.20
N SER A 606 -25.76 6.60 1.34
CA SER A 606 -26.09 7.95 1.79
C SER A 606 -27.58 8.19 1.97
N VAL A 607 -28.41 7.57 1.13
CA VAL A 607 -29.86 7.81 1.06
C VAL A 607 -30.64 6.68 1.72
N ASP A 608 -30.28 5.42 1.44
CA ASP A 608 -31.05 4.25 1.87
C ASP A 608 -30.33 3.40 2.91
N ARG A 609 -29.91 4.06 4.01
CA ARG A 609 -29.23 3.41 5.14
C ARG A 609 -30.06 2.34 5.85
N ILE A 610 -31.36 2.27 5.58
CA ILE A 610 -32.22 1.25 6.18
C ILE A 610 -32.17 -0.02 5.32
N ASN A 611 -32.25 0.11 4.00
CA ASN A 611 -32.29 -1.06 3.11
C ASN A 611 -30.92 -1.49 2.57
N PHE A 612 -29.88 -0.67 2.73
CA PHE A 612 -28.49 -1.02 2.42
C PHE A 612 -27.55 -0.66 3.58
N GLN A 613 -27.09 -1.69 4.30
CA GLN A 613 -26.17 -1.57 5.43
C GLN A 613 -24.94 -2.44 5.19
N PRO A 614 -23.82 -1.85 4.71
CA PRO A 614 -22.58 -2.59 4.66
C PRO A 614 -22.12 -2.99 6.07
N ILE A 615 -21.22 -3.96 6.18
CA ILE A 615 -20.65 -4.42 7.46
C ILE A 615 -19.17 -4.76 7.21
N PRO A 616 -18.23 -4.38 8.11
CA PRO A 616 -16.79 -4.60 7.89
C PRO A 616 -16.38 -6.04 7.57
N SER A 617 -17.09 -7.02 8.12
CA SER A 617 -16.78 -8.45 8.04
C SER A 617 -17.56 -9.19 6.94
N ALA A 618 -18.01 -8.47 5.90
CA ALA A 618 -18.72 -9.04 4.77
C ALA A 618 -18.16 -8.53 3.44
N PHE A 619 -18.29 -9.35 2.41
CA PHE A 619 -18.10 -8.95 1.02
C PHE A 619 -19.22 -9.55 0.20
N GLU A 620 -19.61 -8.97 -0.93
CA GLU A 620 -20.73 -9.47 -1.73
C GLU A 620 -20.53 -9.24 -3.22
N PHE A 621 -20.95 -10.21 -4.03
CA PHE A 621 -20.94 -10.15 -5.49
C PHE A 621 -22.25 -9.61 -6.03
N TYR A 622 -22.15 -8.70 -6.99
CA TYR A 622 -23.25 -8.16 -7.77
C TYR A 622 -22.98 -8.35 -9.25
N GLY A 623 -23.98 -8.80 -10.00
CA GLY A 623 -24.02 -8.69 -11.46
C GLY A 623 -24.87 -7.49 -11.83
N ILE A 624 -24.26 -6.47 -12.42
CA ILE A 624 -24.96 -5.26 -12.85
C ILE A 624 -25.08 -5.28 -14.36
N ASP A 625 -26.31 -5.09 -14.84
CA ASP A 625 -26.64 -5.11 -16.26
C ASP A 625 -26.77 -3.70 -16.80
N PHE A 626 -26.01 -3.44 -17.86
CA PHE A 626 -25.94 -2.15 -18.52
C PHE A 626 -26.36 -2.25 -19.99
N LEU A 627 -27.14 -1.29 -20.48
CA LEU A 627 -27.38 -1.09 -21.90
C LEU A 627 -26.54 0.06 -22.43
N VAL A 628 -26.00 -0.10 -23.63
CA VAL A 628 -25.28 0.96 -24.34
C VAL A 628 -26.13 1.43 -25.51
N ASP A 629 -26.30 2.74 -25.66
CA ASP A 629 -26.99 3.32 -26.80
C ASP A 629 -26.06 3.57 -28.00
N SER A 630 -26.62 3.94 -29.15
CA SER A 630 -25.86 4.23 -30.37
C SER A 630 -24.87 5.40 -30.24
N SER A 631 -25.04 6.27 -29.25
CA SER A 631 -24.10 7.37 -28.94
C SER A 631 -22.95 6.93 -28.03
N GLY A 632 -23.04 5.73 -27.44
CA GLY A 632 -22.10 5.21 -26.45
C GLY A 632 -22.41 5.62 -25.01
N ALA A 633 -23.61 6.13 -24.72
CA ALA A 633 -24.06 6.38 -23.37
C ALA A 633 -24.51 5.08 -22.69
N VAL A 634 -24.14 4.93 -21.42
CA VAL A 634 -24.40 3.71 -20.65
C VAL A 634 -25.56 3.93 -19.68
N SER A 635 -26.53 3.00 -19.68
CA SER A 635 -27.69 3.00 -18.78
C SER A 635 -27.79 1.72 -17.96
N VAL A 636 -28.11 1.82 -16.67
CA VAL A 636 -28.34 0.69 -15.76
C VAL A 636 -29.72 0.09 -16.01
N LEU A 637 -29.81 -1.23 -16.06
CA LEU A 637 -31.07 -1.97 -16.18
C LEU A 637 -31.47 -2.61 -14.85
N GLU A 638 -30.53 -3.30 -14.21
CA GLU A 638 -30.74 -4.02 -12.96
C GLU A 638 -29.43 -4.38 -12.25
N ILE A 639 -29.58 -4.75 -10.97
CA ILE A 639 -28.50 -5.16 -10.09
C ILE A 639 -28.95 -6.46 -9.44
N ASN A 640 -28.21 -7.53 -9.69
CA ASN A 640 -28.52 -8.87 -9.21
C ASN A 640 -27.48 -9.26 -8.16
N ALA A 641 -27.92 -9.54 -6.94
CA ALA A 641 -27.06 -10.24 -5.97
C ALA A 641 -27.00 -11.73 -6.29
N TYR A 642 -25.91 -12.39 -5.86
CA TYR A 642 -25.67 -13.80 -6.21
C TYR A 642 -25.84 -14.03 -7.73
N PRO A 643 -25.11 -13.28 -8.58
CA PRO A 643 -25.33 -13.35 -10.02
C PRO A 643 -25.08 -14.77 -10.53
N ASP A 644 -25.87 -15.20 -11.49
CA ASP A 644 -25.69 -16.52 -12.10
C ASP A 644 -24.40 -16.56 -12.93
N PHE A 645 -23.36 -17.16 -12.35
CA PHE A 645 -22.06 -17.35 -12.99
C PHE A 645 -22.07 -18.48 -14.04
N LYS A 646 -23.13 -19.29 -14.16
CA LYS A 646 -23.20 -20.29 -15.24
C LYS A 646 -23.50 -19.65 -16.60
N GLN A 647 -23.98 -18.40 -16.62
CA GLN A 647 -24.28 -17.67 -17.86
C GLN A 647 -23.06 -17.43 -18.74
N THR A 648 -21.83 -17.44 -18.19
CA THR A 648 -20.59 -17.38 -18.99
C THR A 648 -20.39 -18.58 -19.92
N GLY A 649 -21.02 -19.72 -19.64
CA GLY A 649 -20.69 -20.98 -20.29
C GLY A 649 -19.29 -21.50 -19.90
N ASP A 650 -18.92 -22.66 -20.45
CA ASP A 650 -17.64 -23.32 -20.16
C ASP A 650 -16.46 -22.59 -20.82
N ASP A 651 -16.66 -22.01 -22.00
CA ASP A 651 -15.62 -21.34 -22.78
C ASP A 651 -15.07 -20.08 -22.09
N LEU A 652 -15.90 -19.40 -21.27
CA LEU A 652 -15.53 -18.19 -20.53
C LEU A 652 -15.35 -18.44 -19.03
N GLN A 653 -15.21 -19.70 -18.60
CA GLN A 653 -14.99 -20.05 -17.19
C GLN A 653 -13.76 -19.35 -16.58
N GLN A 654 -12.75 -19.04 -17.39
CA GLN A 654 -11.56 -18.30 -16.96
C GLN A 654 -11.88 -16.89 -16.43
N ILE A 655 -12.93 -16.24 -16.94
CA ILE A 655 -13.39 -14.93 -16.46
C ILE A 655 -13.85 -15.06 -15.00
N VAL A 656 -14.64 -16.08 -14.69
CA VAL A 656 -15.15 -16.33 -13.32
C VAL A 656 -14.02 -16.79 -12.40
N GLN A 657 -13.14 -17.69 -12.84
CA GLN A 657 -11.96 -18.09 -12.07
C GLN A 657 -11.06 -16.88 -11.74
N GLY A 658 -10.86 -15.98 -12.71
CA GLY A 658 -10.11 -14.74 -12.53
C GLY A 658 -10.77 -13.80 -11.51
N LEU A 659 -12.10 -13.67 -11.55
CA LEU A 659 -12.87 -12.89 -10.58
C LEU A 659 -12.68 -13.43 -9.16
N LEU A 660 -12.92 -14.73 -8.93
CA LEU A 660 -12.82 -15.33 -7.60
C LEU A 660 -11.38 -15.25 -7.06
N THR A 661 -10.39 -15.49 -7.92
CA THR A 661 -8.97 -15.34 -7.55
C THR A 661 -8.63 -13.91 -7.17
N SER A 662 -9.17 -12.94 -7.90
CA SER A 662 -8.99 -11.51 -7.61
C SER A 662 -9.64 -11.13 -6.28
N VAL A 663 -10.84 -11.63 -5.99
CA VAL A 663 -11.51 -11.44 -4.69
C VAL A 663 -10.72 -12.09 -3.56
N ALA A 664 -10.23 -13.32 -3.74
CA ALA A 664 -9.42 -13.99 -2.73
C ALA A 664 -8.17 -13.15 -2.38
N LYS A 665 -7.46 -12.63 -3.38
CA LYS A 665 -6.24 -11.80 -3.18
C LYS A 665 -6.52 -10.38 -2.69
N GLN A 666 -7.54 -9.71 -3.20
CA GLN A 666 -7.78 -8.28 -2.92
C GLN A 666 -8.66 -8.05 -1.68
N ILE A 667 -9.48 -9.05 -1.31
CA ILE A 667 -10.47 -8.93 -0.23
C ILE A 667 -10.18 -9.93 0.88
N VAL A 668 -10.21 -11.24 0.61
CA VAL A 668 -10.09 -12.28 1.66
C VAL A 668 -8.72 -12.24 2.33
N GLY A 669 -7.64 -12.19 1.55
CA GLY A 669 -6.28 -12.10 2.08
C GLY A 669 -6.07 -10.88 2.98
N PRO A 670 -6.27 -9.65 2.45
CA PRO A 670 -6.09 -8.43 3.22
C PRO A 670 -6.95 -8.35 4.48
N TYR A 671 -8.17 -8.92 4.47
CA TYR A 671 -9.00 -9.03 5.67
C TYR A 671 -8.32 -9.81 6.80
N PHE A 672 -7.53 -10.85 6.48
CA PHE A 672 -6.77 -11.66 7.43
C PHE A 672 -5.28 -11.29 7.54
N ASP A 673 -4.93 -10.04 7.24
CA ASP A 673 -3.55 -9.50 7.24
C ASP A 673 -2.59 -10.22 6.27
N ILE A 674 -3.10 -10.80 5.18
CA ILE A 674 -2.30 -11.40 4.12
C ILE A 674 -2.21 -10.41 2.95
N PRO A 675 -1.00 -9.97 2.54
CA PRO A 675 -0.85 -9.07 1.42
C PRO A 675 -1.39 -9.69 0.14
N GLY A 676 -2.16 -8.94 -0.62
CA GLY A 676 -2.59 -9.33 -1.95
C GLY A 676 -2.88 -8.13 -2.82
N ASN A 677 -2.80 -8.36 -4.12
CA ASN A 677 -3.04 -7.36 -5.15
C ASN A 677 -3.68 -8.05 -6.36
N ALA A 678 -4.79 -7.50 -6.85
CA ALA A 678 -5.46 -7.95 -8.06
C ALA A 678 -5.77 -6.76 -8.98
N PRO A 679 -4.98 -6.54 -10.05
CA PRO A 679 -5.13 -5.36 -10.91
C PRO A 679 -6.45 -5.34 -11.71
N ASP A 680 -7.10 -6.50 -11.88
CA ASP A 680 -8.34 -6.63 -12.64
C ASP A 680 -9.58 -6.17 -11.85
N LEU A 681 -9.44 -5.90 -10.54
CA LEU A 681 -10.47 -5.27 -9.71
C LEU A 681 -10.14 -3.78 -9.54
N THR A 682 -10.83 -2.93 -10.29
CA THR A 682 -10.69 -1.48 -10.17
C THR A 682 -11.49 -0.97 -8.97
N GLU A 683 -10.81 -0.42 -7.96
CA GLU A 683 -11.47 0.24 -6.83
C GLU A 683 -12.15 1.54 -7.31
N VAL A 684 -13.48 1.61 -7.21
CA VAL A 684 -14.26 2.78 -7.64
C VAL A 684 -14.82 3.60 -6.47
N LEU A 685 -14.84 3.01 -5.28
CA LEU A 685 -15.29 3.64 -4.04
C LEU A 685 -14.45 3.11 -2.87
N ASP A 686 -13.91 4.01 -2.06
CA ASP A 686 -13.40 3.74 -0.70
C ASP A 686 -13.95 4.81 0.22
N GLN A 687 -14.99 4.46 0.97
CA GLN A 687 -15.63 5.38 1.92
C GLN A 687 -15.70 4.70 3.29
N PRO A 688 -14.78 5.01 4.21
CA PRO A 688 -14.82 4.48 5.56
C PRO A 688 -16.06 5.04 6.27
N MET A 689 -17.02 4.16 6.53
CA MET A 689 -18.16 4.43 7.38
C MET A 689 -17.67 4.31 8.84
N GLY A 690 -17.87 5.36 9.63
CA GLY A 690 -17.62 5.28 11.07
C GLY A 690 -18.61 4.32 11.71
N TYR A 691 -18.14 3.16 12.13
CA TYR A 691 -18.88 2.23 13.01
C TYR A 691 -18.61 2.56 14.47
#